data_AF-A0A2R6G4P6-F1
#
_entry.id   AF-A0A2R6G4P6-F1
#
_cell.length_a   1.000
_cell.length_b   1.000
_cell.length_c   1.000
_cell.angle_alpha   90.00
_cell.angle_beta   90.00
_cell.angle_gamma   90.00
#
_symmetry.space_group_name_H-M   'P 1'
#
loop_
_entity.id
_entity.type
_entity.pdbx_description
1 polymer ?
#
loop_
_entity_poly.entity_id
_entity_poly.type
_entity_poly.pdbx_seq_one_letter_code
_entity_poly.pdbx_strand_id
1 'polypeptide(L)'
;MNPSFEPIENGTGIAVVDPIERHRYALTTPEPVASTAVDTDRFRFPVDAAVGIHTAAISLPSVVSVHVRDESGAIVAQAEHFAGEELPHGRYTIELSAPIKLYCRVEGPLTVTADVEGMTIGFGDTTEVAVGARSHHERPAATVTTTTDPEDVMAAISTFGSALKTTSPERSYPTLRGHPPTVELGDELDLAGLEPPDTDVVIEVPPEYRSIFVIAPLAYYLGARVRPGDEPLLRTGPGREHSLDGPCGFERTVERALKRTFFLDCLARTEGLYPVALHEREAVEVTLDLDLAALYERSLADRLDAYLDVPFAAVEEHLPEWKLTSHVEPVPTSAETLPFLVDDLAVVRCASTESVTRSTELTFDGGVEAAGTKRGDGFTRSTVTSTRSTNSNAGPETDAGFVSPETTDSLEAAWVGEGLPLGASKVSVEAYRNRLDRTPAEGDIDITVVCNDADMDEERDLIEDAYGDRDELPFDVSLHRDLTTAELEDLLSTRTDFLHYIGHVDEGGFECADGELDANTLDSVGVDAFLLNACQSYRQGMALIEGGAIGGIATLTDVLNCEAVRIGRTLAGLLNAGFPLQSALDIARDESIMGDQYLVVGDGGLAITQPAGGHPNLLNIEQKSGLFRIRMEVYPTSMGGMGSLVIPYTEGGKYHLSPGRMPPFDLSSDELQEFLALENVPVKTSGRLSWATELAVDEID
;
A
#
# COMPACT_ATOMS: atom_id res chain seq x y z
N MET A 1 -6.38 19.70 -8.68
CA MET A 1 -6.49 19.80 -10.16
C MET A 1 -7.48 18.75 -10.63
N ASN A 2 -8.26 19.02 -11.68
CA ASN A 2 -9.31 18.09 -12.14
C ASN A 2 -8.95 17.54 -13.54
N PRO A 3 -9.42 16.34 -13.90
CA PRO A 3 -9.31 15.83 -15.26
C PRO A 3 -9.93 16.80 -16.28
N SER A 4 -9.35 16.85 -17.47
CA SER A 4 -9.86 17.65 -18.60
C SER A 4 -10.28 16.77 -19.77
N PHE A 5 -11.10 17.35 -20.65
CA PHE A 5 -11.57 16.70 -21.88
C PHE A 5 -11.11 17.52 -23.08
N GLU A 6 -10.43 16.87 -24.01
CA GLU A 6 -9.85 17.49 -25.20
C GLU A 6 -10.24 16.71 -26.45
N PRO A 7 -10.42 17.35 -27.62
CA PRO A 7 -10.57 16.63 -28.88
C PRO A 7 -9.32 15.77 -29.18
N ILE A 8 -9.50 14.59 -29.76
CA ILE A 8 -8.37 13.76 -30.20
C ILE A 8 -7.67 14.41 -31.40
N GLU A 9 -6.36 14.64 -31.29
CA GLU A 9 -5.55 15.14 -32.42
C GLU A 9 -5.50 14.10 -33.55
N ASN A 10 -5.88 14.50 -34.76
CA ASN A 10 -5.90 13.65 -35.95
C ASN A 10 -6.79 12.39 -35.84
N GLY A 11 -7.90 12.47 -35.10
CA GLY A 11 -8.87 11.39 -34.96
C GLY A 11 -10.29 11.89 -34.68
N THR A 12 -11.17 10.96 -34.29
CA THR A 12 -12.56 11.24 -33.91
C THR A 12 -12.80 10.79 -32.47
N GLY A 13 -13.31 11.70 -31.64
CA GLY A 13 -13.60 11.44 -30.23
C GLY A 13 -13.01 12.47 -29.29
N ILE A 14 -12.94 12.10 -28.02
CA ILE A 14 -12.38 12.94 -26.94
C ILE A 14 -11.31 12.16 -26.19
N ALA A 15 -10.24 12.83 -25.81
CA ALA A 15 -9.25 12.35 -24.87
C ALA A 15 -9.56 12.91 -23.49
N VAL A 16 -9.53 12.05 -22.49
CA VAL A 16 -9.57 12.43 -21.08
C VAL A 16 -8.13 12.50 -20.58
N VAL A 17 -7.75 13.62 -19.98
CA VAL A 17 -6.41 13.85 -19.46
C VAL A 17 -6.50 14.04 -17.95
N ASP A 18 -5.81 13.19 -17.20
CA ASP A 18 -5.62 13.35 -15.76
C ASP A 18 -4.25 13.97 -15.51
N PRO A 19 -4.16 15.24 -15.10
CA PRO A 19 -2.87 15.90 -14.86
C PRO A 19 -2.18 15.44 -13.58
N ILE A 20 -2.92 14.85 -12.63
CA ILE A 20 -2.36 14.38 -11.36
C ILE A 20 -1.63 13.05 -11.61
N GLU A 21 -2.33 12.09 -12.23
CA GLU A 21 -1.76 10.78 -12.54
C GLU A 21 -0.95 10.77 -13.84
N ARG A 22 -0.95 11.88 -14.60
CA ARG A 22 -0.32 12.00 -15.93
C ARG A 22 -0.84 10.97 -16.94
N HIS A 23 -2.06 10.48 -16.75
CA HIS A 23 -2.72 9.55 -17.67
C HIS A 23 -3.48 10.28 -18.77
N ARG A 24 -3.53 9.66 -19.95
CA ARG A 24 -4.39 10.06 -21.06
C ARG A 24 -5.14 8.84 -21.57
N TYR A 25 -6.47 8.94 -21.64
CA TYR A 25 -7.32 7.86 -22.14
C TYR A 25 -8.21 8.36 -23.27
N ALA A 26 -8.17 7.69 -24.42
CA ALA A 26 -8.92 8.10 -25.59
C ALA A 26 -10.28 7.40 -25.64
N LEU A 27 -11.36 8.17 -25.83
CA LEU A 27 -12.69 7.66 -26.13
C LEU A 27 -13.00 8.00 -27.59
N THR A 28 -12.78 7.04 -28.48
CA THR A 28 -12.96 7.25 -29.91
C THR A 28 -14.44 7.14 -30.29
N THR A 29 -14.87 7.95 -31.25
CA THR A 29 -16.27 7.97 -31.73
C THR A 29 -16.32 7.75 -33.24
N PRO A 30 -17.42 7.23 -33.80
CA PRO A 30 -17.55 7.02 -35.24
C PRO A 30 -17.39 8.30 -36.09
N GLU A 31 -17.81 9.43 -35.54
CA GLU A 31 -17.75 10.76 -36.18
C GLU A 31 -17.11 11.78 -35.22
N PRO A 32 -16.58 12.92 -35.72
CA PRO A 32 -16.09 13.99 -34.86
C PRO A 32 -17.21 14.51 -33.94
N VAL A 33 -16.91 14.62 -32.65
CA VAL A 33 -17.85 15.12 -31.65
C VAL A 33 -17.39 16.45 -31.07
N ALA A 34 -18.36 17.32 -30.76
CA ALA A 34 -18.12 18.49 -29.91
C ALA A 34 -18.54 18.15 -28.48
N SER A 35 -17.66 18.43 -27.51
CA SER A 35 -17.95 18.26 -26.10
C SER A 35 -18.43 19.58 -25.49
N THR A 36 -19.49 19.52 -24.68
CA THR A 36 -19.95 20.65 -23.86
C THR A 36 -19.87 20.27 -22.40
N ALA A 37 -19.34 21.15 -21.53
CA ALA A 37 -19.33 20.90 -20.09
C ALA A 37 -20.76 20.64 -19.57
N VAL A 38 -20.91 19.62 -18.73
CA VAL A 38 -22.16 19.29 -18.05
C VAL A 38 -21.91 19.20 -16.54
N ASP A 39 -22.99 19.29 -15.78
CA ASP A 39 -22.94 19.22 -14.32
C ASP A 39 -22.48 17.82 -13.85
N THR A 40 -21.55 17.80 -12.88
CA THR A 40 -21.04 16.57 -12.24
C THR A 40 -22.12 15.89 -11.40
N ASP A 41 -23.11 16.64 -10.91
CA ASP A 41 -24.25 16.12 -10.15
C ASP A 41 -25.20 15.24 -11.00
N ARG A 42 -24.96 15.18 -12.31
CA ARG A 42 -25.61 14.20 -13.19
C ARG A 42 -25.12 12.78 -12.94
N PHE A 43 -24.02 12.56 -12.24
CA PHE A 43 -23.48 11.22 -12.01
C PHE A 43 -23.85 10.74 -10.60
N ARG A 44 -24.16 9.44 -10.50
CA ARG A 44 -24.37 8.80 -9.20
C ARG A 44 -23.06 8.73 -8.42
N PHE A 45 -21.98 8.39 -9.11
CA PHE A 45 -20.64 8.32 -8.55
C PHE A 45 -19.96 9.69 -8.62
N PRO A 46 -19.15 10.08 -7.61
CA PRO A 46 -18.39 11.32 -7.66
C PRO A 46 -17.51 11.38 -8.91
N VAL A 47 -17.57 12.52 -9.62
CA VAL A 47 -16.71 12.84 -10.76
C VAL A 47 -16.17 14.26 -10.60
N ASP A 48 -14.93 14.48 -11.00
CA ASP A 48 -14.22 15.76 -10.86
C ASP A 48 -14.51 16.70 -12.04
N ALA A 49 -14.86 16.13 -13.20
CA ALA A 49 -15.24 16.87 -14.41
C ALA A 49 -16.18 16.03 -15.29
N ALA A 50 -17.05 16.70 -16.07
CA ALA A 50 -17.94 16.02 -17.00
C ALA A 50 -18.23 16.81 -18.28
N VAL A 51 -18.44 16.09 -19.38
CA VAL A 51 -18.86 16.63 -20.68
C VAL A 51 -19.99 15.82 -21.29
N GLY A 52 -20.87 16.48 -22.05
CA GLY A 52 -21.84 15.85 -22.93
C GLY A 52 -21.31 15.79 -24.35
N ILE A 53 -21.45 14.63 -25.01
CA ILE A 53 -21.16 14.41 -26.43
C ILE A 53 -22.38 13.78 -27.10
N HIS A 54 -22.53 13.97 -28.42
CA HIS A 54 -23.55 13.29 -29.21
C HIS A 54 -22.88 12.26 -30.12
N THR A 55 -23.14 10.97 -29.89
CA THR A 55 -22.51 9.89 -30.66
C THR A 55 -23.40 8.65 -30.69
N ALA A 56 -23.19 7.80 -31.69
CA ALA A 56 -23.85 6.49 -31.79
C ALA A 56 -23.05 5.37 -31.10
N ALA A 57 -21.76 5.58 -30.84
CA ALA A 57 -20.91 4.64 -30.13
C ALA A 57 -19.68 5.31 -29.51
N ILE A 58 -19.08 4.66 -28.53
CA ILE A 58 -17.75 4.94 -27.98
C ILE A 58 -16.91 3.67 -28.11
N SER A 59 -15.71 3.77 -28.70
CA SER A 59 -14.74 2.67 -28.75
C SER A 59 -13.54 2.98 -27.87
N LEU A 60 -13.14 1.99 -27.09
CA LEU A 60 -12.07 2.04 -26.10
C LEU A 60 -10.76 1.49 -26.70
N PRO A 61 -9.59 2.06 -26.36
CA PRO A 61 -8.29 1.66 -26.91
C PRO A 61 -7.80 0.30 -26.40
N SER A 62 -8.42 -0.22 -25.34
CA SER A 62 -8.15 -1.52 -24.74
C SER A 62 -9.45 -2.12 -24.22
N VAL A 63 -9.47 -3.45 -24.06
CA VAL A 63 -10.56 -4.12 -23.34
C VAL A 63 -10.37 -3.85 -21.86
N VAL A 64 -11.31 -3.12 -21.27
CA VAL A 64 -11.36 -2.86 -19.83
C VAL A 64 -12.59 -3.55 -19.25
N SER A 65 -12.58 -3.82 -17.94
CA SER A 65 -13.79 -4.29 -17.27
C SER A 65 -14.84 -3.18 -17.26
N VAL A 66 -16.04 -3.50 -17.74
CA VAL A 66 -17.16 -2.56 -17.84
C VAL A 66 -18.33 -3.07 -17.01
N HIS A 67 -18.82 -2.22 -16.12
CA HIS A 67 -19.99 -2.51 -15.29
C HIS A 67 -21.14 -1.57 -15.69
N VAL A 68 -22.24 -2.14 -16.16
CA VAL A 68 -23.44 -1.39 -16.52
C VAL A 68 -24.44 -1.45 -15.36
N ARG A 69 -24.86 -0.27 -14.90
CA ARG A 69 -25.83 -0.10 -13.83
C ARG A 69 -27.09 0.57 -14.33
N ASP A 70 -28.25 0.15 -13.83
CA ASP A 70 -29.52 0.82 -14.10
C ASP A 70 -29.72 2.09 -13.23
N GLU A 71 -30.89 2.73 -13.33
CA GLU A 71 -31.23 3.93 -12.54
C GLU A 71 -31.26 3.66 -11.01
N SER A 72 -31.49 2.40 -10.60
CA SER A 72 -31.43 2.01 -9.19
C SER A 72 -30.00 1.81 -8.68
N GLY A 73 -29.02 1.71 -9.58
CA GLY A 73 -27.61 1.44 -9.29
C GLY A 73 -27.23 -0.04 -9.30
N ALA A 74 -28.21 -0.92 -9.53
CA ALA A 74 -27.98 -2.36 -9.63
C ALA A 74 -27.17 -2.68 -10.90
N ILE A 75 -26.18 -3.56 -10.77
CA ILE A 75 -25.42 -4.06 -11.93
C ILE A 75 -26.35 -4.95 -12.75
N VAL A 76 -26.56 -4.59 -14.01
CA VAL A 76 -27.42 -5.32 -14.96
C VAL A 76 -26.63 -6.03 -16.05
N ALA A 77 -25.37 -5.64 -16.27
CA ALA A 77 -24.42 -6.35 -17.11
C ALA A 77 -22.97 -6.06 -16.67
N GLN A 78 -22.08 -7.03 -16.89
CA GLN A 78 -20.64 -6.89 -16.76
C GLN A 78 -20.01 -7.42 -18.05
N ALA A 79 -19.04 -6.70 -18.61
CA ALA A 79 -18.43 -7.03 -19.88
C ALA A 79 -16.90 -6.93 -19.80
N GLU A 80 -16.23 -7.93 -20.36
CA GLU A 80 -14.78 -8.07 -20.46
C GLU A 80 -14.42 -8.65 -21.85
N HIS A 81 -13.28 -9.33 -22.00
CA HIS A 81 -12.86 -9.92 -23.27
C HIS A 81 -13.94 -10.85 -23.85
N PHE A 82 -14.19 -10.73 -25.15
CA PHE A 82 -15.19 -11.50 -25.89
C PHE A 82 -16.65 -11.32 -25.42
N ALA A 83 -16.95 -10.26 -24.66
CA ALA A 83 -18.31 -9.96 -24.24
C ALA A 83 -19.22 -9.54 -25.42
N GLY A 84 -20.51 -9.84 -25.27
CA GLY A 84 -21.56 -9.49 -26.25
C GLY A 84 -22.88 -9.26 -25.54
N GLU A 85 -23.00 -8.12 -24.86
CA GLU A 85 -24.15 -7.76 -24.04
C GLU A 85 -25.10 -6.83 -24.81
N GLU A 86 -26.40 -7.13 -24.77
CA GLU A 86 -27.46 -6.30 -25.33
C GLU A 86 -28.49 -5.96 -24.26
N LEU A 87 -28.68 -4.67 -24.01
CA LEU A 87 -29.62 -4.16 -23.04
C LEU A 87 -30.70 -3.31 -23.72
N PRO A 88 -31.96 -3.43 -23.28
CA PRO A 88 -33.08 -2.70 -23.86
C PRO A 88 -32.95 -1.20 -23.57
N HIS A 89 -33.86 -0.41 -24.13
CA HIS A 89 -33.93 1.02 -23.83
C HIS A 89 -34.09 1.27 -22.32
N GLY A 90 -33.14 1.99 -21.72
CA GLY A 90 -33.13 2.32 -20.31
C GLY A 90 -32.22 3.51 -20.00
N ARG A 91 -32.10 3.85 -18.73
CA ARG A 91 -31.09 4.81 -18.24
C ARG A 91 -29.97 4.02 -17.60
N TYR A 92 -28.78 4.19 -18.13
CA TYR A 92 -27.61 3.44 -17.69
C TYR A 92 -26.50 4.36 -17.22
N THR A 93 -25.83 3.93 -16.15
CA THR A 93 -24.50 4.42 -15.78
C THR A 93 -23.51 3.29 -16.06
N ILE A 94 -22.53 3.59 -16.90
CA ILE A 94 -21.53 2.64 -17.38
C ILE A 94 -20.21 3.02 -16.74
N GLU A 95 -19.72 2.20 -15.81
CA GLU A 95 -18.45 2.35 -15.13
C GLU A 95 -17.36 1.64 -15.95
N LEU A 96 -16.30 2.38 -16.31
CA LEU A 96 -15.17 1.86 -17.09
C LEU A 96 -13.94 1.77 -16.18
N SER A 97 -13.40 0.56 -16.00
CA SER A 97 -12.16 0.31 -15.25
C SER A 97 -10.93 0.65 -16.10
N ALA A 98 -10.80 1.91 -16.50
CA ALA A 98 -9.65 2.44 -17.23
C ALA A 98 -8.60 3.06 -16.27
N PRO A 99 -7.40 3.43 -16.74
CA PRO A 99 -6.39 4.15 -15.93
C PRO A 99 -6.88 5.49 -15.34
N ILE A 100 -8.01 5.99 -15.82
CA ILE A 100 -8.77 7.11 -15.25
C ILE A 100 -10.15 6.56 -14.89
N LYS A 101 -10.72 6.94 -13.74
CA LYS A 101 -12.08 6.54 -13.39
C LYS A 101 -13.06 7.25 -14.33
N LEU A 102 -13.69 6.48 -15.22
CA LEU A 102 -14.61 7.00 -16.22
C LEU A 102 -16.01 6.44 -16.04
N TYR A 103 -16.99 7.31 -16.20
CA TYR A 103 -18.40 6.97 -16.19
C TYR A 103 -19.08 7.53 -17.42
N CYS A 104 -19.87 6.71 -18.12
CA CYS A 104 -20.76 7.18 -19.16
C CYS A 104 -22.21 7.06 -18.67
N ARG A 105 -22.98 8.14 -18.77
CA ARG A 105 -24.42 8.14 -18.52
C ARG A 105 -25.15 8.33 -19.83
N VAL A 106 -26.09 7.43 -20.11
CA VAL A 106 -26.86 7.41 -21.36
C VAL A 106 -28.32 7.01 -21.10
N GLU A 107 -29.23 7.57 -21.89
CA GLU A 107 -30.62 7.08 -22.01
C GLU A 107 -30.83 6.53 -23.43
N GLY A 108 -31.10 5.23 -23.54
CA GLY A 108 -31.19 4.55 -24.82
C GLY A 108 -31.00 3.03 -24.71
N PRO A 109 -31.06 2.29 -25.83
CA PRO A 109 -30.57 0.91 -25.88
C PRO A 109 -29.05 0.91 -25.73
N LEU A 110 -28.48 -0.18 -25.23
CA LEU A 110 -27.05 -0.30 -25.03
C LEU A 110 -26.55 -1.65 -25.55
N THR A 111 -25.45 -1.63 -26.29
CA THR A 111 -24.75 -2.83 -26.74
C THR A 111 -23.29 -2.72 -26.35
N VAL A 112 -22.75 -3.72 -25.66
CA VAL A 112 -21.32 -3.78 -25.31
C VAL A 112 -20.72 -5.00 -26.00
N THR A 113 -19.77 -4.75 -26.90
CA THR A 113 -19.04 -5.80 -27.63
C THR A 113 -17.56 -5.65 -27.41
N ALA A 114 -16.87 -6.75 -27.11
CA ALA A 114 -15.42 -6.79 -27.03
C ALA A 114 -14.86 -7.95 -27.84
N ASP A 115 -13.68 -7.77 -28.41
CA ASP A 115 -12.87 -8.83 -29.00
C ASP A 115 -11.52 -8.95 -28.25
N VAL A 116 -10.45 -9.33 -28.95
CA VAL A 116 -9.10 -9.44 -28.37
C VAL A 116 -8.43 -8.08 -28.26
N GLU A 117 -8.71 -7.17 -29.19
CA GLU A 117 -7.96 -5.92 -29.37
C GLU A 117 -8.73 -4.69 -28.87
N GLY A 118 -10.06 -4.75 -28.79
CA GLY A 118 -10.85 -3.58 -28.41
C GLY A 118 -12.25 -3.87 -27.91
N MET A 119 -12.84 -2.82 -27.33
CA MET A 119 -14.20 -2.82 -26.80
C MET A 119 -14.98 -1.64 -27.36
N THR A 120 -16.23 -1.87 -27.74
CA THR A 120 -17.15 -0.86 -28.26
C THR A 120 -18.46 -0.87 -27.47
N ILE A 121 -18.91 0.33 -27.11
CA ILE A 121 -20.18 0.60 -26.46
C ILE A 121 -21.07 1.33 -27.48
N GLY A 122 -22.10 0.66 -27.98
CA GLY A 122 -23.06 1.19 -28.97
C GLY A 122 -24.37 1.62 -28.32
N PHE A 123 -24.97 2.69 -28.85
CA PHE A 123 -26.21 3.30 -28.34
C PHE A 123 -27.39 3.19 -29.32
N GLY A 124 -27.25 2.39 -30.39
CA GLY A 124 -28.23 2.20 -31.46
C GLY A 124 -28.27 3.36 -32.46
N ASP A 125 -28.63 4.56 -31.99
CA ASP A 125 -28.67 5.81 -32.76
C ASP A 125 -27.78 6.87 -32.10
N THR A 126 -27.50 7.97 -32.81
CA THR A 126 -26.78 9.13 -32.23
C THR A 126 -27.59 9.72 -31.08
N THR A 127 -27.05 9.65 -29.85
CA THR A 127 -27.71 10.14 -28.63
C THR A 127 -26.77 10.97 -27.77
N GLU A 128 -27.32 11.73 -26.81
CA GLU A 128 -26.51 12.45 -25.80
C GLU A 128 -25.92 11.45 -24.80
N VAL A 129 -24.60 11.44 -24.68
CA VAL A 129 -23.85 10.67 -23.68
C VAL A 129 -23.10 11.66 -22.81
N ALA A 130 -23.36 11.63 -21.51
CA ALA A 130 -22.57 12.37 -20.54
C ALA A 130 -21.39 11.50 -20.10
N VAL A 131 -20.17 12.01 -20.25
CA VAL A 131 -18.93 11.36 -19.83
C VAL A 131 -18.39 12.12 -18.63
N GLY A 132 -18.27 11.43 -17.51
CA GLY A 132 -17.67 11.94 -16.27
C GLY A 132 -16.33 11.28 -16.02
N ALA A 133 -15.37 12.05 -15.51
CA ALA A 133 -14.03 11.60 -15.22
C ALA A 133 -13.63 12.00 -13.79
N ARG A 134 -12.86 11.13 -13.14
CA ARG A 134 -12.28 11.37 -11.83
C ARG A 134 -10.85 10.83 -11.82
N SER A 135 -9.96 11.57 -11.17
CA SER A 135 -8.61 11.07 -10.92
C SER A 135 -8.65 9.96 -9.87
N HIS A 136 -7.79 8.94 -10.02
CA HIS A 136 -7.51 8.01 -8.93
C HIS A 136 -6.93 8.75 -7.71
N HIS A 137 -6.21 9.85 -7.96
CA HIS A 137 -5.58 10.71 -6.98
C HIS A 137 -4.66 9.92 -6.04
N GLU A 138 -3.88 8.99 -6.59
CA GLU A 138 -2.82 8.23 -5.93
C GLU A 138 -1.51 9.04 -5.81
N ARG A 139 -1.42 10.18 -6.53
CA ARG A 139 -0.29 11.13 -6.44
C ARG A 139 -0.70 12.48 -5.82
N PRO A 140 0.21 13.17 -5.10
CA PRO A 140 -0.07 14.51 -4.59
C PRO A 140 -0.42 15.51 -5.70
N ALA A 141 -1.50 16.26 -5.51
CA ALA A 141 -1.89 17.32 -6.47
C ALA A 141 -1.04 18.60 -6.37
N ALA A 142 -0.35 18.82 -5.25
CA ALA A 142 0.49 19.99 -5.00
C ALA A 142 1.49 19.72 -3.86
N THR A 143 2.49 20.60 -3.74
CA THR A 143 3.42 20.67 -2.60
C THR A 143 3.12 21.92 -1.78
N VAL A 144 2.88 21.75 -0.48
CA VAL A 144 2.71 22.82 0.51
C VAL A 144 4.05 23.07 1.20
N THR A 145 4.44 24.33 1.35
CA THR A 145 5.61 24.72 2.12
C THR A 145 5.21 25.17 3.51
N THR A 146 5.80 24.59 4.55
CA THR A 146 5.64 25.01 5.95
C THR A 146 6.96 25.47 6.54
N THR A 147 6.91 26.24 7.63
CA THR A 147 8.10 26.60 8.39
C THR A 147 8.29 25.67 9.59
N THR A 148 9.27 26.00 10.44
CA THR A 148 9.48 25.35 11.76
C THR A 148 8.57 25.91 12.87
N ASP A 149 7.62 26.79 12.54
CA ASP A 149 6.57 27.21 13.46
C ASP A 149 5.47 26.12 13.53
N PRO A 150 5.15 25.55 14.70
CA PRO A 150 4.08 24.58 14.85
C PRO A 150 2.72 25.06 14.31
N GLU A 151 2.40 26.35 14.38
CA GLU A 151 1.13 26.88 13.83
C GLU A 151 1.10 26.82 12.29
N ASP A 152 2.24 27.02 11.63
CA ASP A 152 2.37 26.85 10.18
C ASP A 152 2.17 25.38 9.78
N VAL A 153 2.69 24.44 10.58
CA VAL A 153 2.49 23.00 10.36
C VAL A 153 1.02 22.60 10.54
N MET A 154 0.31 23.20 11.50
CA MET A 154 -1.15 23.02 11.65
C MET A 154 -1.91 23.52 10.40
N ALA A 155 -1.49 24.66 9.84
CA ALA A 155 -2.08 25.19 8.61
C ALA A 155 -1.83 24.24 7.42
N ALA A 156 -0.62 23.70 7.30
CA ALA A 156 -0.28 22.72 6.26
C ALA A 156 -1.13 21.44 6.38
N ILE A 157 -1.21 20.82 7.56
CA ILE A 157 -2.02 19.60 7.79
C ILE A 157 -3.50 19.85 7.54
N SER A 158 -4.01 21.05 7.82
CA SER A 158 -5.40 21.40 7.51
C SER A 158 -5.72 21.30 6.01
N THR A 159 -4.72 21.41 5.13
CA THR A 159 -4.92 21.23 3.68
C THR A 159 -5.02 19.77 3.23
N PHE A 160 -4.67 18.79 4.09
CA PHE A 160 -4.66 17.38 3.70
C PHE A 160 -6.02 16.90 3.22
N GLY A 161 -7.10 17.39 3.84
CA GLY A 161 -8.47 17.07 3.44
C GLY A 161 -8.86 17.53 2.03
N SER A 162 -8.08 18.40 1.38
CA SER A 162 -8.34 18.85 0.00
C SER A 162 -8.27 17.70 -1.01
N ALA A 163 -7.67 16.57 -0.64
CA ALA A 163 -7.63 15.36 -1.46
C ALA A 163 -8.93 14.53 -1.43
N LEU A 164 -9.77 14.72 -0.40
CA LEU A 164 -11.03 14.01 -0.24
C LEU A 164 -11.99 14.32 -1.40
N LYS A 165 -12.51 13.27 -2.03
CA LYS A 165 -13.48 13.38 -3.13
C LYS A 165 -14.92 13.55 -2.62
N THR A 166 -15.15 13.28 -1.34
CA THR A 166 -16.46 13.36 -0.70
C THR A 166 -16.30 13.45 0.83
N THR A 167 -17.29 14.04 1.49
CA THR A 167 -17.44 14.03 2.96
C THR A 167 -18.46 13.00 3.43
N SER A 168 -19.06 12.22 2.52
CA SER A 168 -19.96 11.11 2.83
C SER A 168 -19.19 9.90 3.41
N PRO A 169 -19.88 8.85 3.90
CA PRO A 169 -19.22 7.60 4.34
C PRO A 169 -18.37 6.93 3.25
N GLU A 170 -18.63 7.22 1.98
CA GLU A 170 -17.92 6.68 0.82
C GLU A 170 -16.42 7.00 0.82
N ARG A 171 -15.98 8.04 1.56
CA ARG A 171 -14.54 8.35 1.74
C ARG A 171 -13.74 7.24 2.43
N SER A 172 -14.43 6.25 3.02
CA SER A 172 -13.80 5.01 3.50
C SER A 172 -13.24 4.15 2.37
N TYR A 173 -13.66 4.32 1.10
CA TYR A 173 -12.98 3.72 -0.04
C TYR A 173 -11.65 4.44 -0.34
N PRO A 174 -10.54 3.70 -0.59
CA PRO A 174 -9.24 4.31 -0.90
C PRO A 174 -9.30 5.34 -2.03
N THR A 175 -9.96 4.98 -3.13
CA THR A 175 -10.03 5.88 -4.30
C THR A 175 -10.80 7.18 -4.02
N LEU A 176 -11.58 7.28 -2.94
CA LEU A 176 -12.41 8.46 -2.62
C LEU A 176 -11.79 9.38 -1.57
N ARG A 177 -10.61 9.05 -1.05
CA ARG A 177 -9.89 9.90 -0.08
C ARG A 177 -8.61 10.55 -0.63
N GLY A 178 -7.96 9.95 -1.63
CA GLY A 178 -6.86 10.54 -2.40
C GLY A 178 -5.60 10.90 -1.61
N HIS A 179 -4.47 11.01 -2.28
CA HIS A 179 -3.19 11.33 -1.65
C HIS A 179 -3.15 12.82 -1.24
N PRO A 180 -2.79 13.14 0.01
CA PRO A 180 -2.62 14.50 0.49
C PRO A 180 -1.54 15.27 -0.28
N PRO A 181 -1.56 16.62 -0.28
CA PRO A 181 -0.44 17.39 -0.79
C PRO A 181 0.84 17.06 -0.02
N THR A 182 1.97 17.03 -0.73
CA THR A 182 3.29 16.88 -0.10
C THR A 182 3.60 18.09 0.77
N VAL A 183 4.48 17.91 1.74
CA VAL A 183 4.96 18.98 2.62
C VAL A 183 6.46 19.11 2.46
N GLU A 184 6.94 20.35 2.36
CA GLU A 184 8.36 20.69 2.37
C GLU A 184 8.62 21.79 3.39
N LEU A 185 9.77 21.73 4.05
CA LEU A 185 10.23 22.81 4.94
C LEU A 185 10.85 23.96 4.15
N GLY A 186 10.39 25.17 4.44
CA GLY A 186 10.92 26.41 3.87
C GLY A 186 10.94 27.55 4.87
N ASP A 187 11.26 28.74 4.37
CA ASP A 187 11.38 29.96 5.18
C ASP A 187 10.03 30.66 5.42
N GLU A 188 9.03 30.42 4.57
CA GLU A 188 7.69 31.03 4.62
C GLU A 188 6.61 29.99 4.32
N LEU A 189 5.42 30.16 4.92
CA LEU A 189 4.25 29.33 4.67
C LEU A 189 3.66 29.62 3.28
N ASP A 190 3.56 28.59 2.43
CA ASP A 190 2.85 28.61 1.15
C ASP A 190 1.95 27.38 1.02
N LEU A 191 0.63 27.61 1.02
CA LEU A 191 -0.37 26.54 0.89
C LEU A 191 -0.63 26.14 -0.57
N ALA A 192 0.14 26.65 -1.54
CA ALA A 192 0.00 26.37 -2.96
C ALA A 192 -1.42 26.63 -3.52
N GLY A 193 -2.13 27.60 -2.92
CA GLY A 193 -3.52 27.92 -3.25
C GLY A 193 -4.56 26.89 -2.81
N LEU A 194 -4.17 25.88 -2.02
CA LEU A 194 -5.09 24.93 -1.39
C LEU A 194 -5.79 25.59 -0.20
N GLU A 195 -7.07 25.27 -0.03
CA GLU A 195 -7.85 25.65 1.12
C GLU A 195 -8.30 24.39 1.88
N PRO A 196 -8.27 24.38 3.22
CA PRO A 196 -8.87 23.29 3.98
C PRO A 196 -10.35 23.15 3.61
N PRO A 197 -10.87 21.91 3.49
CA PRO A 197 -12.27 21.67 3.18
C PRO A 197 -13.23 22.45 4.08
N ASP A 198 -14.36 22.86 3.52
CA ASP A 198 -15.41 23.52 4.27
C ASP A 198 -16.24 22.50 5.07
N THR A 199 -15.65 22.00 6.16
CA THR A 199 -16.30 21.12 7.12
C THR A 199 -16.54 21.84 8.44
N ASP A 200 -17.60 21.44 9.14
CA ASP A 200 -17.89 21.89 10.51
C ASP A 200 -17.06 21.14 11.57
N VAL A 201 -15.89 20.58 11.19
CA VAL A 201 -15.03 19.79 12.06
C VAL A 201 -13.71 20.52 12.30
N VAL A 202 -13.39 20.74 13.57
CA VAL A 202 -12.16 21.42 13.99
C VAL A 202 -11.47 20.58 15.06
N ILE A 203 -10.16 20.40 14.92
CA ILE A 203 -9.31 19.77 15.94
C ILE A 203 -8.45 20.87 16.57
N GLU A 204 -8.60 21.06 17.88
CA GLU A 204 -7.78 21.96 18.67
C GLU A 204 -6.75 21.12 19.44
N VAL A 205 -5.46 21.45 19.31
CA VAL A 205 -4.38 20.78 20.06
C VAL A 205 -3.29 21.79 20.43
N PRO A 206 -2.47 21.51 21.47
CA PRO A 206 -1.31 22.33 21.78
C PRO A 206 -0.40 22.49 20.55
N PRO A 207 0.19 23.69 20.31
CA PRO A 207 1.11 23.95 19.21
C PRO A 207 2.48 23.30 19.44
N GLU A 208 2.47 21.97 19.51
CA GLU A 208 3.62 21.10 19.74
C GLU A 208 3.63 20.00 18.69
N TYR A 209 4.80 19.70 18.10
CA TYR A 209 4.94 18.69 17.05
C TYR A 209 4.30 17.35 17.39
N ARG A 210 4.48 16.89 18.63
CA ARG A 210 3.85 15.65 19.11
C ARG A 210 2.34 15.67 18.95
N SER A 211 1.71 16.75 19.41
CA SER A 211 0.26 16.88 19.37
C SER A 211 -0.26 16.98 17.93
N ILE A 212 0.46 17.70 17.09
CA ILE A 212 0.14 17.94 15.69
C ILE A 212 0.27 16.66 14.84
N PHE A 213 1.36 15.90 15.01
CA PHE A 213 1.63 14.70 14.20
C PHE A 213 0.64 13.57 14.51
N VAL A 214 0.32 13.37 15.79
CA VAL A 214 -0.62 12.32 16.24
C VAL A 214 -2.01 12.52 15.63
N ILE A 215 -2.49 13.76 15.51
CA ILE A 215 -3.82 14.04 14.95
C ILE A 215 -3.85 14.09 13.42
N ALA A 216 -2.70 14.09 12.73
CA ALA A 216 -2.66 14.29 11.29
C ALA A 216 -3.52 13.27 10.49
N PRO A 217 -3.50 11.95 10.79
CA PRO A 217 -4.35 10.99 10.10
C PRO A 217 -5.85 11.23 10.34
N LEU A 218 -6.22 11.60 11.58
CA LEU A 218 -7.61 11.91 11.94
C LEU A 218 -8.08 13.22 11.27
N ALA A 219 -7.24 14.24 11.25
CA ALA A 219 -7.53 15.52 10.60
C ALA A 219 -7.75 15.34 9.10
N TYR A 220 -6.88 14.58 8.44
CA TYR A 220 -7.03 14.21 7.03
C TYR A 220 -8.35 13.46 6.78
N TYR A 221 -8.62 12.37 7.52
CA TYR A 221 -9.81 11.54 7.30
C TYR A 221 -11.13 12.29 7.53
N LEU A 222 -11.14 13.27 8.41
CA LEU A 222 -12.29 14.13 8.70
C LEU A 222 -12.34 15.39 7.82
N GLY A 223 -11.30 15.68 7.05
CA GLY A 223 -11.15 16.98 6.40
C GLY A 223 -11.24 18.14 7.39
N ALA A 224 -10.70 17.96 8.59
CA ALA A 224 -10.83 18.89 9.71
C ALA A 224 -9.76 19.98 9.67
N ARG A 225 -10.14 21.18 10.13
CA ARG A 225 -9.17 22.27 10.36
C ARG A 225 -8.45 22.04 11.68
N VAL A 226 -7.13 22.12 11.68
CA VAL A 226 -6.31 22.06 12.90
C VAL A 226 -6.04 23.47 13.39
N ARG A 227 -6.23 23.71 14.69
CA ARG A 227 -6.02 25.01 15.33
C ARG A 227 -5.26 24.86 16.65
N PRO A 228 -4.54 25.91 17.08
CA PRO A 228 -3.93 25.93 18.40
C PRO A 228 -5.02 25.95 19.48
N GLY A 229 -4.85 25.12 20.50
CA GLY A 229 -5.69 25.08 21.70
C GLY A 229 -4.92 24.51 22.89
N ASP A 230 -5.34 24.84 24.11
CA ASP A 230 -4.62 24.40 25.32
C ASP A 230 -4.83 22.90 25.63
N GLU A 231 -5.96 22.34 25.20
CA GLU A 231 -6.34 20.94 25.42
C GLU A 231 -6.66 20.25 24.08
N PRO A 232 -6.32 18.96 23.91
CA PRO A 232 -6.71 18.19 22.74
C PRO A 232 -8.23 17.97 22.65
N LEU A 233 -8.89 18.68 21.74
CA LEU A 233 -10.34 18.67 21.57
C LEU A 233 -10.73 18.49 20.10
N LEU A 234 -11.75 17.66 19.87
CA LEU A 234 -12.45 17.56 18.59
C LEU A 234 -13.80 18.28 18.71
N ARG A 235 -13.99 19.31 17.89
CA ARG A 235 -15.20 20.12 17.82
C ARG A 235 -15.97 19.78 16.55
N THR A 236 -17.25 19.51 16.71
CA THR A 236 -18.21 19.36 15.62
C THR A 236 -19.19 20.54 15.62
N GLY A 237 -20.10 20.59 14.65
CA GLY A 237 -21.17 21.59 14.58
C GLY A 237 -21.97 21.73 15.89
N PRO A 238 -22.98 22.61 15.89
CA PRO A 238 -23.33 23.52 17.02
C PRO A 238 -22.50 23.49 18.33
N GLY A 239 -21.18 23.32 18.28
CA GLY A 239 -20.28 23.40 19.42
C GLY A 239 -20.25 22.16 20.32
N ARG A 240 -20.51 20.95 19.80
CA ARG A 240 -20.25 19.73 20.57
C ARG A 240 -18.74 19.48 20.63
N GLU A 241 -18.26 19.14 21.82
CA GLU A 241 -16.85 18.93 22.13
C GLU A 241 -16.63 17.49 22.56
N HIS A 242 -15.60 16.85 21.99
CA HIS A 242 -15.14 15.54 22.38
C HIS A 242 -13.67 15.63 22.79
N SER A 243 -13.33 15.21 24.01
CA SER A 243 -11.94 15.18 24.45
C SER A 243 -11.15 14.13 23.66
N LEU A 244 -10.01 14.53 23.14
CA LEU A 244 -9.03 13.63 22.53
C LEU A 244 -7.99 13.14 23.54
N ASP A 245 -8.01 13.61 24.80
CA ASP A 245 -7.18 13.09 25.88
C ASP A 245 -8.04 12.26 26.86
N GLY A 246 -8.40 11.06 26.41
CA GLY A 246 -9.24 10.14 27.15
C GLY A 246 -8.49 9.34 28.24
N PRO A 247 -9.17 8.42 28.94
CA PRO A 247 -8.57 7.62 30.03
C PRO A 247 -7.38 6.74 29.62
N CYS A 248 -7.24 6.44 28.33
CA CYS A 248 -6.12 5.69 27.76
C CYS A 248 -4.98 6.59 27.24
N GLY A 249 -5.06 7.90 27.47
CA GLY A 249 -4.13 8.90 26.97
C GLY A 249 -4.46 9.39 25.56
N PHE A 250 -3.90 10.53 25.20
CA PHE A 250 -4.09 11.22 23.94
C PHE A 250 -3.90 10.35 22.67
N GLU A 251 -2.73 9.74 22.48
CA GLU A 251 -2.42 8.98 21.26
C GLU A 251 -3.40 7.83 21.02
N ARG A 252 -3.70 7.04 22.06
CA ARG A 252 -4.63 5.92 21.96
C ARG A 252 -6.07 6.40 21.74
N THR A 253 -6.44 7.56 22.27
CA THR A 253 -7.78 8.13 22.08
C THR A 253 -7.97 8.62 20.64
N VAL A 254 -6.95 9.26 20.05
CA VAL A 254 -6.94 9.65 18.63
C VAL A 254 -6.99 8.42 17.72
N GLU A 255 -6.17 7.41 17.99
CA GLU A 255 -6.20 6.12 17.29
C GLU A 255 -7.62 5.52 17.29
N ARG A 256 -8.25 5.46 18.46
CA ARG A 256 -9.61 4.92 18.61
C ARG A 256 -10.66 5.75 17.89
N ALA A 257 -10.53 7.08 17.90
CA ALA A 257 -11.44 7.97 17.18
C ALA A 257 -11.37 7.74 15.68
N LEU A 258 -10.15 7.62 15.12
CA LEU A 258 -9.93 7.30 13.71
C LEU A 258 -10.52 5.93 13.36
N LYS A 259 -10.09 4.87 14.05
CA LYS A 259 -10.51 3.49 13.78
C LYS A 259 -12.04 3.32 13.86
N ARG A 260 -12.67 3.89 14.89
CA ARG A 260 -14.13 3.85 15.08
C ARG A 260 -14.88 4.58 13.99
N THR A 261 -14.46 5.81 13.67
CA THR A 261 -15.12 6.62 12.62
C THR A 261 -15.00 5.92 11.28
N PHE A 262 -13.80 5.45 10.94
CA PHE A 262 -13.52 4.74 9.72
C PHE A 262 -14.37 3.47 9.56
N PHE A 263 -14.43 2.63 10.60
CA PHE A 263 -15.21 1.41 10.57
C PHE A 263 -16.71 1.68 10.43
N LEU A 264 -17.25 2.62 11.19
CA LEU A 264 -18.67 2.95 11.11
C LEU A 264 -19.04 3.57 9.75
N ASP A 265 -18.14 4.34 9.13
CA ASP A 265 -18.33 4.76 7.74
C ASP A 265 -18.29 3.60 6.75
N CYS A 266 -17.43 2.58 6.96
CA CYS A 266 -17.44 1.35 6.15
C CYS A 266 -18.79 0.61 6.23
N LEU A 267 -19.46 0.65 7.38
CA LEU A 267 -20.80 0.08 7.53
C LEU A 267 -21.86 0.96 6.86
N ALA A 268 -21.84 2.27 7.13
CA ALA A 268 -22.84 3.20 6.62
C ALA A 268 -22.80 3.30 5.08
N ARG A 269 -21.63 3.22 4.45
CA ARG A 269 -21.52 3.25 2.97
C ARG A 269 -22.22 2.09 2.26
N THR A 270 -22.54 0.99 2.96
CA THR A 270 -23.29 -0.13 2.35
C THR A 270 -24.74 0.24 2.01
N GLU A 271 -25.22 1.39 2.48
CA GLU A 271 -26.50 1.99 2.09
C GLU A 271 -26.41 2.88 0.82
N GLY A 272 -25.19 3.16 0.34
CA GLY A 272 -24.91 4.19 -0.64
C GLY A 272 -24.64 3.72 -2.07
N LEU A 273 -23.43 4.00 -2.55
CA LEU A 273 -23.02 3.80 -3.95
C LEU A 273 -22.92 2.31 -4.32
N TYR A 274 -22.42 1.50 -3.38
CA TYR A 274 -22.16 0.08 -3.59
C TYR A 274 -22.86 -0.76 -2.50
N PRO A 275 -24.15 -1.10 -2.69
CA PRO A 275 -24.86 -1.96 -1.75
C PRO A 275 -24.32 -3.39 -1.83
N VAL A 276 -23.66 -3.83 -0.77
CA VAL A 276 -23.02 -5.14 -0.67
C VAL A 276 -23.43 -5.84 0.63
N ALA A 277 -23.48 -7.18 0.59
CA ALA A 277 -23.59 -7.99 1.80
C ALA A 277 -22.23 -8.04 2.52
N LEU A 278 -22.06 -7.15 3.49
CA LEU A 278 -20.83 -6.99 4.27
C LEU A 278 -20.90 -7.83 5.56
N HIS A 279 -19.91 -8.69 5.78
CA HIS A 279 -19.83 -9.54 6.97
C HIS A 279 -19.82 -8.73 8.28
N GLU A 280 -19.00 -7.69 8.34
CA GLU A 280 -18.79 -6.89 9.56
C GLU A 280 -20.06 -6.14 9.95
N ARG A 281 -20.87 -5.70 8.96
CA ARG A 281 -22.17 -5.09 9.21
C ARG A 281 -23.11 -6.05 9.94
N GLU A 282 -23.29 -7.25 9.40
CA GLU A 282 -24.17 -8.26 10.01
C GLU A 282 -23.71 -8.65 11.42
N ALA A 283 -22.39 -8.69 11.66
CA ALA A 283 -21.81 -9.05 12.94
C ALA A 283 -22.17 -8.04 14.05
N VAL A 284 -22.28 -6.75 13.73
CA VAL A 284 -22.49 -5.68 14.72
C VAL A 284 -23.90 -5.10 14.75
N GLU A 285 -24.73 -5.35 13.73
CA GLU A 285 -26.07 -4.76 13.59
C GLU A 285 -26.97 -5.03 14.81
N VAL A 286 -26.89 -6.23 15.39
CA VAL A 286 -27.66 -6.61 16.59
C VAL A 286 -27.17 -5.87 17.84
N THR A 287 -25.89 -5.51 17.90
CA THR A 287 -25.24 -4.94 19.09
C THR A 287 -25.30 -3.42 19.11
N LEU A 288 -25.19 -2.76 17.94
CA LEU A 288 -25.00 -1.31 17.87
C LEU A 288 -26.30 -0.48 17.80
N ASP A 289 -27.45 -1.07 17.49
CA ASP A 289 -28.76 -0.37 17.36
C ASP A 289 -28.66 0.97 16.61
N LEU A 290 -27.87 0.99 15.53
CA LEU A 290 -27.65 2.17 14.68
C LEU A 290 -28.52 2.08 13.43
N ASP A 291 -29.21 3.18 13.11
CA ASP A 291 -29.88 3.34 11.82
C ASP A 291 -28.84 3.80 10.77
N LEU A 292 -28.19 2.83 10.12
CA LEU A 292 -27.14 3.08 9.14
C LEU A 292 -27.65 3.90 7.94
N ALA A 293 -28.89 3.68 7.50
CA ALA A 293 -29.50 4.43 6.41
C ALA A 293 -29.68 5.90 6.80
N ALA A 294 -30.17 6.17 8.01
CA ALA A 294 -30.26 7.53 8.52
C ALA A 294 -28.89 8.18 8.75
N LEU A 295 -27.87 7.40 9.15
CA LEU A 295 -26.50 7.90 9.33
C LEU A 295 -25.85 8.27 8.00
N TYR A 296 -26.07 7.49 6.94
CA TYR A 296 -25.54 7.75 5.61
C TYR A 296 -25.96 9.13 5.07
N GLU A 297 -27.21 9.53 5.31
CA GLU A 297 -27.79 10.81 4.86
C GLU A 297 -27.42 12.02 5.74
N ARG A 298 -26.74 11.82 6.88
CA ARG A 298 -26.37 12.93 7.79
C ARG A 298 -25.15 13.70 7.29
N SER A 299 -25.05 14.95 7.75
CA SER A 299 -23.83 15.73 7.66
C SER A 299 -22.66 15.01 8.34
N LEU A 300 -21.42 15.30 7.92
CA LEU A 300 -20.23 14.73 8.54
C LEU A 300 -20.20 14.97 10.06
N ALA A 301 -20.52 16.18 10.51
CA ALA A 301 -20.50 16.54 11.93
C ALA A 301 -21.54 15.75 12.75
N ASP A 302 -22.79 15.69 12.29
CA ASP A 302 -23.86 14.96 13.00
C ASP A 302 -23.62 13.44 13.02
N ARG A 303 -23.00 12.92 11.95
CA ARG A 303 -22.62 11.52 11.84
C ARG A 303 -21.45 11.18 12.77
N LEU A 304 -20.41 12.01 12.78
CA LEU A 304 -19.26 11.88 13.66
C LEU A 304 -19.69 11.91 15.14
N ASP A 305 -20.59 12.82 15.50
CA ASP A 305 -21.16 12.88 16.84
C ASP A 305 -21.84 11.57 17.27
N ALA A 306 -22.64 10.98 16.38
CA ALA A 306 -23.28 9.70 16.64
C ALA A 306 -22.26 8.55 16.74
N TYR A 307 -21.21 8.58 15.92
CA TYR A 307 -20.14 7.58 15.96
C TYR A 307 -19.33 7.65 17.26
N LEU A 308 -19.03 8.86 17.74
CA LEU A 308 -18.23 9.04 18.95
C LEU A 308 -18.98 8.62 20.23
N ASP A 309 -20.31 8.59 20.19
CA ASP A 309 -21.18 8.05 21.24
C ASP A 309 -21.15 6.51 21.33
N VAL A 310 -20.73 5.82 20.27
CA VAL A 310 -20.60 4.35 20.26
C VAL A 310 -19.36 3.93 21.06
N PRO A 311 -19.47 3.10 22.11
CA PRO A 311 -18.31 2.62 22.85
C PRO A 311 -17.32 1.88 21.95
N PHE A 312 -16.02 2.22 22.03
CA PHE A 312 -15.00 1.60 21.17
C PHE A 312 -14.96 0.06 21.30
N ALA A 313 -15.12 -0.46 22.52
CA ALA A 313 -15.14 -1.89 22.79
C ALA A 313 -16.28 -2.65 22.08
N ALA A 314 -17.33 -1.95 21.60
CA ALA A 314 -18.41 -2.57 20.83
C ALA A 314 -18.06 -2.81 19.36
N VAL A 315 -16.98 -2.19 18.85
CA VAL A 315 -16.53 -2.32 17.45
C VAL A 315 -15.13 -2.92 17.33
N GLU A 316 -14.33 -2.91 18.40
CA GLU A 316 -12.91 -3.27 18.41
C GLU A 316 -12.60 -4.65 17.79
N GLU A 317 -13.40 -5.67 18.10
CA GLU A 317 -13.20 -7.05 17.58
C GLU A 317 -13.56 -7.22 16.09
N HIS A 318 -14.19 -6.22 15.48
CA HIS A 318 -14.67 -6.26 14.09
C HIS A 318 -13.89 -5.31 13.17
N LEU A 319 -12.93 -4.57 13.71
CA LEU A 319 -12.09 -3.69 12.92
C LEU A 319 -11.23 -4.53 11.95
N PRO A 320 -10.98 -4.05 10.72
CA PRO A 320 -9.92 -4.63 9.91
C PRO A 320 -8.58 -4.47 10.63
N GLU A 321 -7.62 -5.34 10.31
CA GLU A 321 -6.27 -5.18 10.82
C GLU A 321 -5.69 -3.89 10.26
N TRP A 322 -5.10 -3.07 11.11
CA TRP A 322 -4.64 -1.76 10.67
C TRP A 322 -3.32 -1.92 9.92
N LYS A 323 -3.21 -1.28 8.74
CA LYS A 323 -2.01 -1.44 7.89
C LYS A 323 -0.73 -1.07 8.64
N LEU A 324 -0.65 0.14 9.18
CA LEU A 324 0.62 0.70 9.64
C LEU A 324 0.47 1.48 10.95
N THR A 325 1.40 1.26 11.88
CA THR A 325 1.72 2.23 12.94
C THR A 325 3.09 2.85 12.70
N SER A 326 3.14 4.18 12.61
CA SER A 326 4.40 4.92 12.43
C SER A 326 4.79 5.63 13.71
N HIS A 327 5.98 5.34 14.20
CA HIS A 327 6.62 6.02 15.32
C HIS A 327 7.46 7.17 14.77
N VAL A 328 7.01 8.40 15.01
CA VAL A 328 7.57 9.61 14.43
C VAL A 328 8.23 10.45 15.51
N GLU A 329 9.50 10.77 15.31
CA GLU A 329 10.21 11.72 16.15
C GLU A 329 9.59 13.12 16.00
N PRO A 330 9.25 13.83 17.09
CA PRO A 330 8.51 15.09 17.03
C PRO A 330 9.43 16.28 16.68
N VAL A 331 10.06 16.23 15.51
CA VAL A 331 10.95 17.27 14.96
C VAL A 331 10.38 17.85 13.67
N PRO A 332 10.73 19.10 13.30
CA PRO A 332 10.13 19.76 12.13
C PRO A 332 10.31 18.98 10.82
N THR A 333 11.47 18.35 10.61
CA THR A 333 11.81 17.61 9.38
C THR A 333 10.91 16.40 9.15
N SER A 334 10.36 15.81 10.22
CA SER A 334 9.43 14.69 10.11
C SER A 334 8.09 15.09 9.50
N ALA A 335 7.74 16.39 9.47
CA ALA A 335 6.51 16.88 8.83
C ALA A 335 6.42 16.49 7.35
N GLU A 336 7.55 16.39 6.65
CA GLU A 336 7.62 16.00 5.23
C GLU A 336 7.19 14.54 4.98
N THR A 337 7.25 13.67 6.00
CA THR A 337 6.77 12.27 5.89
C THR A 337 5.26 12.13 6.04
N LEU A 338 4.61 13.07 6.73
CA LEU A 338 3.21 12.93 7.14
C LEU A 338 2.25 12.69 5.96
N PRO A 339 2.35 13.38 4.81
CA PRO A 339 1.45 13.14 3.67
C PRO A 339 1.37 11.68 3.24
N PHE A 340 2.50 10.96 3.27
CA PHE A 340 2.59 9.56 2.88
C PHE A 340 2.04 8.63 3.97
N LEU A 341 2.32 8.94 5.24
CA LEU A 341 1.78 8.19 6.37
C LEU A 341 0.26 8.31 6.47
N VAL A 342 -0.29 9.50 6.23
CA VAL A 342 -1.74 9.74 6.32
C VAL A 342 -2.50 9.19 5.12
N ASP A 343 -1.87 9.11 3.93
CA ASP A 343 -2.43 8.43 2.75
C ASP A 343 -2.72 6.95 3.04
N ASP A 344 -1.78 6.29 3.72
CA ASP A 344 -1.94 4.91 4.24
C ASP A 344 -2.91 4.79 5.43
N LEU A 345 -3.48 5.91 5.90
CA LEU A 345 -4.24 6.02 7.14
C LEU A 345 -3.47 5.48 8.35
N ALA A 346 -2.13 5.59 8.37
CA ALA A 346 -1.31 5.06 9.44
C ALA A 346 -1.70 5.65 10.81
N VAL A 347 -1.57 4.85 11.87
CA VAL A 347 -1.61 5.39 13.24
C VAL A 347 -0.26 6.08 13.49
N VAL A 348 -0.28 7.39 13.69
CA VAL A 348 0.94 8.15 14.03
C VAL A 348 1.07 8.21 15.55
N ARG A 349 2.19 7.70 16.06
CA ARG A 349 2.61 7.82 17.45
C ARG A 349 3.89 8.63 17.53
N CYS A 350 4.06 9.40 18.59
CA CYS A 350 5.31 10.12 18.79
C CYS A 350 6.14 9.42 19.85
N ALA A 351 7.32 8.98 19.43
CA ALA A 351 8.30 8.45 20.36
C ALA A 351 8.73 9.57 21.31
N SER A 352 8.48 9.41 22.61
CA SER A 352 9.18 10.23 23.59
C SER A 352 10.56 9.61 23.81
N THR A 353 11.57 10.43 24.12
CA THR A 353 12.92 9.96 24.46
C THR A 353 12.94 9.01 25.66
N GLU A 354 11.84 8.92 26.43
CA GLU A 354 11.66 8.00 27.55
C GLU A 354 10.98 6.68 27.16
N SER A 355 10.26 6.62 26.02
CA SER A 355 9.49 5.43 25.59
C SER A 355 10.26 4.50 24.65
N VAL A 356 11.46 4.91 24.19
CA VAL A 356 12.29 4.11 23.28
C VAL A 356 13.51 3.61 24.02
N THR A 357 13.69 2.28 24.07
CA THR A 357 14.93 1.70 24.58
C THR A 357 16.02 1.95 23.56
N ARG A 358 16.99 2.79 23.91
CA ARG A 358 18.20 3.01 23.10
C ARG A 358 19.32 2.12 23.62
N SER A 359 19.83 1.22 22.78
CA SER A 359 20.97 0.38 23.10
C SER A 359 22.10 0.59 22.11
N THR A 360 23.33 0.38 22.58
CA THR A 360 24.54 0.29 21.75
C THR A 360 24.90 -1.18 21.46
N GLU A 361 24.17 -2.12 22.05
CA GLU A 361 24.36 -3.56 21.90
C GLU A 361 23.10 -4.18 21.27
N LEU A 362 23.30 -5.02 20.25
CA LEU A 362 22.27 -5.87 19.65
C LEU A 362 21.99 -7.04 20.60
N THR A 363 20.80 -7.06 21.20
CA THR A 363 20.31 -8.21 21.96
C THR A 363 19.04 -8.73 21.30
N PHE A 364 19.13 -9.86 20.59
CA PHE A 364 17.97 -10.57 20.09
C PHE A 364 17.29 -11.30 21.25
N ASP A 365 16.00 -11.04 21.48
CA ASP A 365 15.20 -11.75 22.49
C ASP A 365 14.69 -13.08 21.88
N GLY A 366 15.63 -13.98 21.59
CA GLY A 366 15.38 -15.25 20.91
C GLY A 366 16.54 -16.21 21.14
N GLY A 367 16.26 -17.38 21.71
CA GLY A 367 17.26 -18.28 22.29
C GLY A 367 18.25 -18.90 21.29
N VAL A 368 19.35 -18.20 21.00
CA VAL A 368 20.46 -18.75 20.16
C VAL A 368 21.48 -19.55 20.99
N GLU A 369 21.38 -19.62 22.32
CA GLU A 369 22.31 -20.45 23.12
C GLU A 369 22.06 -21.98 23.02
N ALA A 370 20.98 -22.44 22.39
CA ALA A 370 20.60 -23.87 22.39
C ALA A 370 20.82 -24.63 21.06
N ALA A 371 21.04 -23.95 19.93
CA ALA A 371 21.13 -24.61 18.61
C ALA A 371 22.52 -25.22 18.31
N GLY A 372 23.57 -24.80 19.02
CA GLY A 372 24.96 -25.24 18.75
C GLY A 372 25.34 -26.66 19.17
N THR A 373 24.41 -27.52 19.62
CA THR A 373 24.77 -28.87 20.11
C THR A 373 24.08 -30.07 19.48
N LYS A 374 23.17 -29.91 18.50
CA LYS A 374 22.56 -31.08 17.83
C LYS A 374 22.14 -30.83 16.38
N ARG A 375 23.10 -30.68 15.47
CA ARG A 375 23.11 -31.24 14.10
C ARG A 375 24.50 -30.98 13.50
N GLY A 376 25.06 -32.00 12.87
CA GLY A 376 26.46 -32.01 12.44
C GLY A 376 26.72 -31.20 11.18
N ASP A 377 27.90 -30.58 11.15
CA ASP A 377 28.70 -30.16 9.99
C ASP A 377 28.21 -28.97 9.14
N GLY A 378 27.78 -27.88 9.79
CA GLY A 378 27.81 -26.53 9.19
C GLY A 378 29.16 -25.86 9.50
N PHE A 379 29.97 -25.64 8.47
CA PHE A 379 31.36 -25.21 8.60
C PHE A 379 31.45 -23.71 8.91
N THR A 380 31.51 -23.31 10.19
CA THR A 380 31.95 -21.95 10.57
C THR A 380 33.48 -21.84 10.41
N ARG A 381 33.97 -21.32 9.27
CA ARG A 381 35.40 -21.24 8.91
C ARG A 381 36.03 -19.88 9.26
N SER A 382 36.02 -19.47 10.53
CA SER A 382 36.87 -18.34 10.96
C SER A 382 38.07 -18.85 11.76
N THR A 383 39.17 -19.14 11.06
CA THR A 383 40.51 -19.16 11.68
C THR A 383 41.28 -17.90 11.32
N VAL A 384 40.91 -16.79 11.94
CA VAL A 384 41.88 -15.79 12.42
C VAL A 384 41.47 -15.43 13.85
N THR A 385 42.11 -16.12 14.79
CA THR A 385 42.37 -15.71 16.18
C THR A 385 41.32 -14.82 16.85
N SER A 386 40.38 -15.46 17.56
CA SER A 386 39.70 -14.86 18.71
C SER A 386 40.74 -14.48 19.78
N THR A 387 41.37 -13.33 19.59
CA THR A 387 42.01 -12.58 20.67
C THR A 387 41.02 -11.50 21.06
N ARG A 388 40.39 -11.69 22.23
CA ARG A 388 39.82 -10.60 23.01
C ARG A 388 40.94 -9.59 23.30
N SER A 389 41.15 -8.66 22.39
CA SER A 389 41.99 -7.49 22.60
C SER A 389 41.07 -6.38 23.07
N THR A 390 41.14 -6.08 24.35
CA THR A 390 40.83 -4.77 24.90
C THR A 390 41.77 -3.74 24.27
N ASN A 391 41.47 -3.30 23.04
CA ASN A 391 42.12 -2.16 22.43
C ASN A 391 41.10 -1.03 22.37
N SER A 392 41.26 -0.13 23.32
CA SER A 392 40.73 1.22 23.35
C SER A 392 41.30 2.02 22.17
N ASN A 393 40.74 1.78 20.98
CA ASN A 393 40.75 2.66 19.82
C ASN A 393 39.58 2.19 18.93
N ALA A 394 38.38 2.45 19.41
CA ALA A 394 37.22 2.55 18.54
C ALA A 394 37.51 3.69 17.56
N GLY A 395 37.52 3.38 16.26
CA GLY A 395 37.15 4.38 15.25
C GLY A 395 35.74 4.89 15.54
N PRO A 396 35.25 5.95 14.86
CA PRO A 396 33.96 6.56 15.20
C PRO A 396 32.92 5.46 15.27
N GLU A 397 32.36 5.30 16.46
CA GLU A 397 31.36 4.32 16.82
C GLU A 397 30.20 4.43 15.81
N THR A 398 29.45 3.35 15.60
CA THR A 398 28.09 3.45 15.06
C THR A 398 27.28 4.39 15.96
N ASP A 399 27.27 5.68 15.64
CA ASP A 399 26.64 6.74 16.46
C ASP A 399 25.09 6.68 16.35
N ALA A 400 24.56 5.87 15.45
CA ALA A 400 23.14 5.55 15.38
C ALA A 400 22.82 4.45 16.41
N GLY A 401 22.38 4.84 17.61
CA GLY A 401 21.85 3.90 18.59
C GLY A 401 20.66 3.11 18.05
N PHE A 402 20.54 1.85 18.44
CA PHE A 402 19.35 1.05 18.14
C PHE A 402 18.14 1.63 18.86
N VAL A 403 16.99 1.63 18.21
CA VAL A 403 15.72 2.04 18.79
C VAL A 403 14.77 0.85 18.73
N SER A 404 14.06 0.59 19.82
CA SER A 404 12.98 -0.41 19.84
C SER A 404 11.66 0.32 20.01
N PRO A 405 10.91 0.54 18.91
CA PRO A 405 9.55 1.05 18.99
C PRO A 405 8.64 0.08 19.74
N GLU A 406 7.57 0.60 20.33
CA GLU A 406 6.58 -0.25 20.99
C GLU A 406 5.87 -1.15 19.97
N THR A 407 5.75 -2.45 20.28
CA THR A 407 4.94 -3.36 19.47
C THR A 407 3.48 -2.91 19.44
N THR A 408 2.86 -2.97 18.27
CA THR A 408 1.46 -2.58 18.07
C THR A 408 0.68 -3.68 17.34
N ASP A 409 -0.65 -3.55 17.34
CA ASP A 409 -1.56 -4.52 16.71
C ASP A 409 -1.79 -4.24 15.21
N SER A 410 -0.90 -3.46 14.58
CA SER A 410 -0.93 -3.20 13.13
C SER A 410 -0.12 -4.28 12.39
N LEU A 411 -0.42 -4.50 11.11
CA LEU A 411 0.34 -5.41 10.24
C LEU A 411 1.80 -4.99 10.16
N GLU A 412 2.04 -3.68 10.07
CA GLU A 412 3.38 -3.11 9.90
C GLU A 412 3.66 -2.05 10.97
N ALA A 413 4.94 -1.92 11.33
CA ALA A 413 5.46 -0.84 12.16
C ALA A 413 6.60 -0.12 11.43
N ALA A 414 6.61 1.21 11.52
CA ALA A 414 7.64 2.06 10.92
C ALA A 414 8.25 3.02 11.95
N TRP A 415 9.50 3.39 11.70
CA TRP A 415 10.25 4.39 12.45
C TRP A 415 10.68 5.54 11.53
N VAL A 416 10.30 6.76 11.92
CA VAL A 416 10.69 8.02 11.29
C VAL A 416 11.46 8.85 12.31
N GLY A 417 12.75 9.04 12.08
CA GLY A 417 13.64 9.78 12.98
C GLY A 417 15.02 9.16 13.04
N GLU A 418 15.88 9.65 13.92
CA GLU A 418 17.25 9.14 14.05
C GLU A 418 17.31 7.74 14.68
N GLY A 419 18.40 7.01 14.41
CA GLY A 419 18.62 5.66 14.94
C GLY A 419 18.04 4.52 14.09
N LEU A 420 18.35 3.30 14.50
CA LEU A 420 18.09 2.08 13.73
C LEU A 420 17.01 1.22 14.42
N PRO A 421 15.82 1.04 13.82
CA PRO A 421 14.73 0.31 14.45
C PRO A 421 14.97 -1.19 14.51
N LEU A 422 14.61 -1.79 15.65
CA LEU A 422 14.47 -3.23 15.83
C LEU A 422 12.99 -3.60 15.77
N GLY A 423 12.62 -4.46 14.82
CA GLY A 423 11.23 -4.92 14.65
C GLY A 423 10.28 -3.93 13.97
N ALA A 424 10.81 -2.87 13.34
CA ALA A 424 10.04 -1.93 12.53
C ALA A 424 10.88 -1.49 11.32
N SER A 425 10.24 -1.05 10.24
CA SER A 425 10.93 -0.52 9.07
C SER A 425 11.55 0.86 9.34
N LYS A 426 12.68 1.16 8.71
CA LYS A 426 13.31 2.48 8.72
C LYS A 426 12.82 3.28 7.52
N VAL A 427 11.96 4.27 7.78
CA VAL A 427 11.35 5.08 6.73
C VAL A 427 12.15 6.36 6.49
N SER A 428 12.21 6.80 5.23
CA SER A 428 12.78 8.08 4.81
C SER A 428 11.82 8.84 3.88
N VAL A 429 11.94 10.16 3.83
CA VAL A 429 11.13 10.99 2.92
C VAL A 429 11.55 10.75 1.47
N GLU A 430 12.85 10.54 1.28
CA GLU A 430 13.51 10.29 -0.01
C GLU A 430 12.89 9.06 -0.69
N ALA A 431 12.69 7.97 0.05
CA ALA A 431 12.02 6.77 -0.46
C ALA A 431 10.62 7.07 -1.03
N TYR A 432 9.81 7.83 -0.28
CA TYR A 432 8.48 8.21 -0.74
C TYR A 432 8.51 9.16 -1.94
N ARG A 433 9.45 10.11 -1.99
CA ARG A 433 9.65 10.99 -3.14
C ARG A 433 10.05 10.19 -4.38
N ASN A 434 10.99 9.26 -4.24
CA ASN A 434 11.42 8.37 -5.32
C ASN A 434 10.24 7.56 -5.86
N ARG A 435 9.34 7.06 -4.99
CA ARG A 435 8.12 6.34 -5.40
C ARG A 435 7.23 7.17 -6.31
N LEU A 436 7.06 8.47 -6.04
CA LEU A 436 6.24 9.35 -6.86
C LEU A 436 6.76 9.49 -8.30
N ASP A 437 8.07 9.34 -8.50
CA ASP A 437 8.70 9.42 -9.82
C ASP A 437 8.72 8.07 -10.56
N ARG A 438 8.36 6.97 -9.89
CA ARG A 438 8.26 5.64 -10.50
C ARG A 438 6.83 5.30 -10.90
N THR A 439 6.72 4.29 -11.75
CA THR A 439 5.45 3.68 -12.17
C THR A 439 5.67 2.17 -12.09
N PRO A 440 4.81 1.42 -11.38
CA PRO A 440 4.91 -0.04 -11.31
C PRO A 440 4.93 -0.67 -12.70
N ALA A 441 5.64 -1.79 -12.84
CA ALA A 441 5.62 -2.56 -14.07
C ALA A 441 4.26 -3.26 -14.25
N GLU A 442 3.80 -3.38 -15.50
CA GLU A 442 2.70 -4.27 -15.87
C GLU A 442 3.28 -5.63 -16.26
N GLY A 443 2.89 -6.69 -15.55
CA GLY A 443 3.37 -8.05 -15.80
C GLY A 443 4.38 -8.53 -14.76
N ASP A 444 5.22 -9.47 -15.19
CA ASP A 444 6.25 -10.10 -14.37
C ASP A 444 7.37 -9.11 -14.04
N ILE A 445 8.00 -9.26 -12.87
CA ILE A 445 9.10 -8.36 -12.45
C ILE A 445 10.41 -8.71 -13.13
N ASP A 446 11.14 -7.67 -13.52
CA ASP A 446 12.55 -7.78 -13.87
C ASP A 446 13.40 -7.93 -12.59
N ILE A 447 13.85 -9.16 -12.33
CA ILE A 447 14.74 -9.47 -11.21
C ILE A 447 16.19 -9.54 -11.70
N THR A 448 17.04 -8.70 -11.13
CA THR A 448 18.49 -8.78 -11.33
C THR A 448 19.15 -9.39 -10.11
N VAL A 449 19.77 -10.55 -10.27
CA VAL A 449 20.55 -11.22 -9.22
C VAL A 449 22.04 -10.97 -9.49
N VAL A 450 22.73 -10.37 -8.52
CA VAL A 450 24.17 -10.13 -8.57
C VAL A 450 24.86 -11.01 -7.53
N CYS A 451 25.81 -11.81 -7.98
CA CYS A 451 26.64 -12.65 -7.12
C CYS A 451 28.11 -12.24 -7.26
N ASN A 452 28.59 -11.43 -6.32
CA ASN A 452 29.97 -10.96 -6.26
C ASN A 452 30.79 -11.61 -5.14
N ASP A 453 30.23 -12.61 -4.45
CA ASP A 453 30.96 -13.42 -3.48
C ASP A 453 31.88 -14.44 -4.19
N ALA A 454 33.20 -14.33 -3.98
CA ALA A 454 34.20 -15.23 -4.55
C ALA A 454 34.23 -16.62 -3.89
N ASP A 455 33.67 -16.77 -2.68
CA ASP A 455 33.63 -18.02 -1.91
C ASP A 455 32.35 -18.85 -2.20
N MET A 456 31.42 -18.33 -3.02
CA MET A 456 30.11 -18.91 -3.36
C MET A 456 30.13 -20.03 -4.42
N ASP A 457 31.29 -20.61 -4.76
CA ASP A 457 31.38 -21.66 -5.79
C ASP A 457 30.53 -22.92 -5.47
N GLU A 458 30.33 -23.25 -4.19
CA GLU A 458 29.49 -24.38 -3.73
C GLU A 458 27.97 -24.06 -3.76
N GLU A 459 27.60 -22.78 -3.78
CA GLU A 459 26.19 -22.31 -3.78
C GLU A 459 25.72 -21.90 -5.17
N ARG A 460 26.60 -21.97 -6.18
CA ARG A 460 26.25 -21.83 -7.60
C ARG A 460 25.12 -22.77 -7.99
N ASP A 461 25.18 -24.03 -7.56
CA ASP A 461 24.14 -25.01 -7.82
C ASP A 461 22.82 -24.62 -7.14
N LEU A 462 22.85 -24.00 -5.95
CA LEU A 462 21.65 -23.53 -5.26
C LEU A 462 21.02 -22.30 -5.92
N ILE A 463 21.83 -21.37 -6.42
CA ILE A 463 21.35 -20.20 -7.17
C ILE A 463 20.80 -20.64 -8.53
N GLU A 464 21.46 -21.58 -9.20
CA GLU A 464 20.99 -22.17 -10.46
C GLU A 464 19.74 -23.03 -10.23
N ASP A 465 19.61 -23.76 -9.12
CA ASP A 465 18.38 -24.49 -8.75
C ASP A 465 17.26 -23.52 -8.32
N ALA A 466 17.60 -22.36 -7.77
CA ALA A 466 16.63 -21.36 -7.30
C ALA A 466 16.13 -20.43 -8.41
N TYR A 467 16.99 -20.08 -9.37
CA TYR A 467 16.75 -19.07 -10.40
C TYR A 467 17.07 -19.52 -11.84
N GLY A 468 17.60 -20.74 -12.03
CA GLY A 468 18.13 -21.20 -13.33
C GLY A 468 17.11 -21.86 -14.25
N ASP A 469 16.01 -22.42 -13.73
CA ASP A 469 14.92 -22.93 -14.58
C ASP A 469 13.96 -21.81 -14.96
N ARG A 470 14.40 -20.98 -15.91
CA ARG A 470 13.71 -19.76 -16.35
C ARG A 470 12.32 -20.01 -16.95
N ASP A 471 12.05 -21.22 -17.43
CA ASP A 471 10.75 -21.59 -17.98
C ASP A 471 9.74 -21.97 -16.88
N GLU A 472 10.21 -22.25 -15.66
CA GLU A 472 9.37 -22.63 -14.49
C GLU A 472 9.15 -21.49 -13.50
N LEU A 473 9.91 -20.39 -13.62
CA LEU A 473 9.78 -19.22 -12.73
C LEU A 473 8.68 -18.28 -13.23
N PRO A 474 7.85 -17.73 -12.32
CA PRO A 474 6.81 -16.79 -12.70
C PRO A 474 7.34 -15.36 -12.90
N PHE A 475 8.65 -15.18 -13.14
CA PHE A 475 9.29 -13.86 -13.28
C PHE A 475 10.58 -13.90 -14.12
N ASP A 476 10.94 -12.75 -14.71
CA ASP A 476 12.14 -12.58 -15.54
C ASP A 476 13.40 -12.39 -14.67
N VAL A 477 14.43 -13.23 -14.88
CA VAL A 477 15.66 -13.19 -14.07
C VAL A 477 16.92 -12.99 -14.92
N SER A 478 17.70 -11.98 -14.55
CA SER A 478 19.06 -11.74 -15.06
C SER A 478 20.10 -12.02 -13.97
N LEU A 479 20.99 -12.98 -14.24
CA LEU A 479 22.05 -13.37 -13.30
C LEU A 479 23.41 -12.81 -13.74
N HIS A 480 24.03 -12.03 -12.86
CA HIS A 480 25.34 -11.43 -13.05
C HIS A 480 26.32 -11.94 -11.98
N ARG A 481 27.58 -12.16 -12.38
CA ARG A 481 28.61 -12.73 -11.52
C ARG A 481 29.92 -11.98 -11.68
N ASP A 482 30.70 -11.89 -10.60
CA ASP A 482 32.06 -11.36 -10.59
C ASP A 482 32.19 -9.96 -11.24
N LEU A 483 31.21 -9.08 -10.98
CA LEU A 483 31.16 -7.76 -11.61
C LEU A 483 32.30 -6.88 -11.13
N THR A 484 32.89 -6.13 -12.05
CA THR A 484 33.77 -4.99 -11.74
C THR A 484 32.97 -3.81 -11.20
N THR A 485 33.65 -2.88 -10.54
CA THR A 485 33.08 -1.62 -10.02
C THR A 485 32.29 -0.87 -11.10
N ALA A 486 32.86 -0.74 -12.30
CA ALA A 486 32.21 -0.05 -13.43
C ALA A 486 30.97 -0.81 -13.97
N GLU A 487 30.98 -2.14 -13.94
CA GLU A 487 29.82 -2.94 -14.36
C GLU A 487 28.70 -2.91 -13.33
N LEU A 488 29.04 -2.94 -12.03
CA LEU A 488 28.05 -2.81 -10.96
C LEU A 488 27.43 -1.40 -10.94
N GLU A 489 28.23 -0.36 -11.16
CA GLU A 489 27.74 1.02 -11.29
C GLU A 489 26.73 1.18 -12.43
N ASP A 490 27.04 0.64 -13.62
CA ASP A 490 26.12 0.67 -14.78
C ASP A 490 24.82 -0.11 -14.50
N LEU A 491 24.93 -1.25 -13.82
CA LEU A 491 23.79 -2.07 -13.42
C LEU A 491 22.89 -1.34 -12.41
N LEU A 492 23.46 -0.76 -11.35
CA LEU A 492 22.71 -0.01 -10.33
C LEU A 492 22.08 1.26 -10.89
N SER A 493 22.66 1.85 -11.94
CA SER A 493 22.13 3.03 -12.63
C SER A 493 21.05 2.67 -13.66
N THR A 494 21.01 1.41 -14.10
CA THR A 494 20.02 0.90 -15.05
C THR A 494 18.71 0.57 -14.35
N ARG A 495 17.58 0.80 -15.03
CA ARG A 495 16.27 0.48 -14.47
C ARG A 495 16.15 -1.03 -14.21
N THR A 496 15.83 -1.39 -12.98
CA THR A 496 15.56 -2.76 -12.53
C THR A 496 14.48 -2.71 -11.47
N ASP A 497 13.48 -3.59 -11.55
CA ASP A 497 12.38 -3.60 -10.58
C ASP A 497 12.83 -4.14 -9.22
N PHE A 498 13.58 -5.25 -9.22
CA PHE A 498 14.14 -5.85 -8.00
C PHE A 498 15.60 -6.30 -8.16
N LEU A 499 16.49 -5.77 -7.33
CA LEU A 499 17.88 -6.20 -7.22
C LEU A 499 18.07 -7.16 -6.04
N HIS A 500 18.56 -8.37 -6.29
CA HIS A 500 19.03 -9.27 -5.24
C HIS A 500 20.56 -9.34 -5.29
N TYR A 501 21.22 -8.61 -4.39
CA TYR A 501 22.67 -8.65 -4.25
C TYR A 501 23.10 -9.67 -3.21
N ILE A 502 24.00 -10.57 -3.62
CA ILE A 502 24.61 -11.59 -2.79
C ILE A 502 26.13 -11.39 -2.85
N GLY A 503 26.73 -11.02 -1.72
CA GLY A 503 28.12 -10.60 -1.66
C GLY A 503 28.51 -10.05 -0.31
N HIS A 504 29.70 -9.46 -0.25
CA HIS A 504 30.13 -8.69 0.90
C HIS A 504 29.90 -7.20 0.68
N VAL A 505 29.41 -6.55 1.72
CA VAL A 505 29.27 -5.10 1.81
C VAL A 505 29.96 -4.69 3.10
N ASP A 506 30.84 -3.69 3.03
CA ASP A 506 31.52 -3.14 4.19
C ASP A 506 31.46 -1.61 4.22
N GLU A 507 32.31 -0.96 5.02
CA GLU A 507 32.34 0.50 5.09
C GLU A 507 32.78 1.16 3.78
N GLY A 508 33.55 0.46 2.95
CA GLY A 508 34.04 0.93 1.65
C GLY A 508 33.06 0.71 0.50
N GLY A 509 32.06 -0.18 0.65
CA GLY A 509 30.95 -0.34 -0.28
C GLY A 509 30.69 -1.80 -0.66
N PHE A 510 30.14 -2.00 -1.86
CA PHE A 510 29.89 -3.32 -2.45
C PHE A 510 31.21 -3.92 -2.96
N GLU A 511 31.54 -5.14 -2.54
CA GLU A 511 32.71 -5.85 -3.06
C GLU A 511 32.51 -6.18 -4.55
N CYS A 512 33.55 -5.90 -5.34
CA CYS A 512 33.63 -6.10 -6.78
C CYS A 512 34.94 -6.82 -7.14
N ALA A 513 35.00 -7.39 -8.35
CA ALA A 513 36.17 -8.14 -8.81
C ALA A 513 37.46 -7.31 -8.89
N ASP A 514 37.36 -5.97 -8.97
CA ASP A 514 38.48 -5.04 -9.09
C ASP A 514 38.56 -3.98 -7.97
N GLY A 515 37.72 -4.09 -6.92
CA GLY A 515 37.71 -3.14 -5.80
C GLY A 515 36.38 -3.12 -5.04
N GLU A 516 36.06 -1.96 -4.46
CA GLU A 516 34.81 -1.70 -3.74
C GLU A 516 34.07 -0.53 -4.41
N LEU A 517 32.74 -0.61 -4.49
CA LEU A 517 31.87 0.46 -5.01
C LEU A 517 31.01 1.04 -3.88
N ASP A 518 31.25 2.29 -3.51
CA ASP A 518 30.42 3.02 -2.55
C ASP A 518 29.18 3.62 -3.25
N ALA A 519 27.97 3.24 -2.83
CA ALA A 519 26.73 3.76 -3.44
C ALA A 519 26.57 5.27 -3.28
N ASN A 520 27.23 5.90 -2.30
CA ASN A 520 27.24 7.37 -2.16
C ASN A 520 27.96 8.08 -3.32
N THR A 521 28.72 7.34 -4.14
CA THR A 521 29.42 7.88 -5.30
C THR A 521 28.58 7.81 -6.58
N LEU A 522 27.42 7.15 -6.55
CA LEU A 522 26.52 7.03 -7.69
C LEU A 522 25.81 8.35 -7.96
N ASP A 523 25.75 8.76 -9.23
CA ASP A 523 24.99 9.95 -9.65
C ASP A 523 23.47 9.72 -9.57
N SER A 524 23.02 8.48 -9.80
CA SER A 524 21.62 8.08 -9.75
C SER A 524 21.48 6.56 -9.62
N VAL A 525 20.41 6.10 -8.99
CA VAL A 525 20.05 4.69 -8.88
C VAL A 525 18.78 4.41 -9.67
N GLY A 526 18.85 3.41 -10.56
CA GLY A 526 17.74 2.94 -11.40
C GLY A 526 16.93 1.80 -10.77
N VAL A 527 17.42 1.22 -9.67
CA VAL A 527 16.79 0.11 -8.95
C VAL A 527 15.57 0.60 -8.16
N ASP A 528 14.41 -0.01 -8.34
CA ASP A 528 13.19 0.35 -7.59
C ASP A 528 13.21 -0.27 -6.19
N ALA A 529 13.43 -1.59 -6.10
CA ALA A 529 13.54 -2.32 -4.84
C ALA A 529 14.81 -3.20 -4.77
N PHE A 530 15.33 -3.46 -3.57
CA PHE A 530 16.51 -4.31 -3.41
C PHE A 530 16.49 -5.24 -2.19
N LEU A 531 17.28 -6.31 -2.25
CA LEU A 531 17.66 -7.18 -1.14
C LEU A 531 19.18 -7.28 -1.10
N LEU A 532 19.79 -6.75 -0.04
CA LEU A 532 21.22 -6.81 0.21
C LEU A 532 21.51 -7.95 1.18
N ASN A 533 21.68 -9.15 0.64
CA ASN A 533 22.18 -10.31 1.37
C ASN A 533 23.70 -10.21 1.55
N ALA A 534 24.10 -9.19 2.30
CA ALA A 534 25.47 -8.85 2.61
C ALA A 534 25.52 -8.30 4.03
N CYS A 535 26.56 -8.65 4.78
CA CYS A 535 26.71 -8.24 6.18
C CYS A 535 26.68 -6.71 6.34
N GLN A 536 26.00 -6.19 7.36
CA GLN A 536 25.99 -4.75 7.71
C GLN A 536 25.61 -3.81 6.55
N SER A 537 24.75 -4.26 5.65
CA SER A 537 24.41 -3.57 4.40
C SER A 537 23.52 -2.32 4.57
N TYR A 538 23.13 -1.97 5.80
CA TYR A 538 22.25 -0.84 6.09
C TYR A 538 22.72 0.50 5.50
N ARG A 539 24.00 0.86 5.66
CA ARG A 539 24.52 2.17 5.18
C ARG A 539 24.44 2.28 3.66
N GLN A 540 24.87 1.23 2.96
CA GLN A 540 24.81 1.18 1.50
C GLN A 540 23.36 1.09 1.01
N GLY A 541 22.49 0.40 1.75
CA GLY A 541 21.04 0.41 1.49
C GLY A 541 20.43 1.80 1.58
N MET A 542 20.74 2.58 2.62
CA MET A 542 20.28 3.97 2.72
C MET A 542 20.85 4.86 1.60
N ALA A 543 22.12 4.67 1.22
CA ALA A 543 22.72 5.37 0.09
C ALA A 543 22.03 5.05 -1.24
N LEU A 544 21.59 3.80 -1.46
CA LEU A 544 20.77 3.46 -2.63
C LEU A 544 19.42 4.19 -2.63
N ILE A 545 18.76 4.31 -1.47
CA ILE A 545 17.52 5.08 -1.32
C ILE A 545 17.76 6.57 -1.63
N GLU A 546 18.80 7.16 -1.05
CA GLU A 546 19.17 8.56 -1.31
C GLU A 546 19.51 8.79 -2.80
N GLY A 547 20.07 7.79 -3.47
CA GLY A 547 20.40 7.81 -4.89
C GLY A 547 19.22 7.58 -5.86
N GLY A 548 18.06 7.12 -5.39
CA GLY A 548 16.85 6.97 -6.23
C GLY A 548 16.05 5.67 -6.07
N ALA A 549 16.49 4.74 -5.21
CA ALA A 549 15.72 3.54 -4.88
C ALA A 549 14.54 3.86 -3.95
N ILE A 550 13.47 3.06 -4.01
CA ILE A 550 12.23 3.32 -3.25
C ILE A 550 12.24 2.58 -1.91
N GLY A 551 12.63 1.31 -1.92
CA GLY A 551 12.63 0.48 -0.72
C GLY A 551 13.62 -0.66 -0.84
N GLY A 552 14.04 -1.23 0.27
CA GLY A 552 14.89 -2.40 0.23
C GLY A 552 15.04 -3.09 1.56
N ILE A 553 15.62 -4.28 1.51
CA ILE A 553 15.88 -5.13 2.66
C ILE A 553 17.40 -5.17 2.84
N ALA A 554 17.85 -4.75 4.01
CA ALA A 554 19.25 -4.77 4.42
C ALA A 554 19.43 -5.65 5.66
N THR A 555 20.68 -6.01 5.97
CA THR A 555 21.00 -6.79 7.18
C THR A 555 21.69 -5.91 8.22
N LEU A 556 21.41 -6.21 9.50
CA LEU A 556 22.05 -5.53 10.63
C LEU A 556 23.32 -6.25 11.11
N THR A 557 23.42 -7.55 10.83
CA THR A 557 24.50 -8.44 11.28
C THR A 557 24.81 -9.48 10.22
N ASP A 558 25.89 -10.23 10.42
CA ASP A 558 26.28 -11.32 9.53
C ASP A 558 25.18 -12.39 9.39
N VAL A 559 24.90 -12.79 8.14
CA VAL A 559 23.92 -13.82 7.75
C VAL A 559 24.67 -15.02 7.15
N LEU A 560 24.14 -16.24 7.34
CA LEU A 560 24.68 -17.45 6.67
C LEU A 560 24.20 -17.53 5.21
N ASN A 561 25.11 -17.78 4.29
CA ASN A 561 24.85 -17.73 2.84
C ASN A 561 23.70 -18.65 2.35
N CYS A 562 23.58 -19.88 2.87
CA CYS A 562 22.53 -20.81 2.43
C CYS A 562 21.11 -20.39 2.82
N GLU A 563 20.95 -19.69 3.95
CA GLU A 563 19.66 -19.12 4.37
C GLU A 563 19.30 -17.89 3.54
N ALA A 564 20.30 -17.11 3.13
CA ALA A 564 20.14 -15.92 2.30
C ALA A 564 19.51 -16.23 0.93
N VAL A 565 19.95 -17.31 0.26
CA VAL A 565 19.39 -17.73 -1.04
C VAL A 565 17.92 -18.15 -0.90
N ARG A 566 17.56 -18.90 0.15
CA ARG A 566 16.18 -19.35 0.39
C ARG A 566 15.24 -18.19 0.71
N ILE A 567 15.67 -17.26 1.56
CA ILE A 567 14.94 -16.02 1.86
C ILE A 567 14.76 -15.20 0.58
N GLY A 568 15.81 -15.02 -0.22
CA GLY A 568 15.75 -14.27 -1.47
C GLY A 568 14.77 -14.86 -2.48
N ARG A 569 14.74 -16.19 -2.66
CA ARG A 569 13.76 -16.86 -3.54
C ARG A 569 12.33 -16.68 -3.03
N THR A 570 12.12 -16.79 -1.72
CA THR A 570 10.79 -16.63 -1.11
C THR A 570 10.29 -15.20 -1.27
N LEU A 571 11.15 -14.21 -0.99
CA LEU A 571 10.87 -12.79 -1.19
C LEU A 571 10.55 -12.47 -2.64
N ALA A 572 11.37 -12.93 -3.59
CA ALA A 572 11.13 -12.75 -5.02
C ALA A 572 9.74 -13.27 -5.44
N GLY A 573 9.39 -14.48 -5.00
CA GLY A 573 8.06 -15.04 -5.29
C GLY A 573 6.92 -14.22 -4.68
N LEU A 574 7.04 -13.80 -3.42
CA LEU A 574 6.03 -12.98 -2.74
C LEU A 574 5.87 -11.60 -3.40
N LEU A 575 6.98 -10.94 -3.76
CA LEU A 575 6.98 -9.66 -4.46
C LEU A 575 6.36 -9.79 -5.86
N ASN A 576 6.60 -10.90 -6.57
CA ASN A 576 5.96 -11.21 -7.84
C ASN A 576 4.45 -11.48 -7.68
N ALA A 577 4.03 -12.03 -6.54
CA ALA A 577 2.62 -12.20 -6.20
C ALA A 577 1.94 -10.92 -5.67
N GLY A 578 2.63 -9.77 -5.72
CA GLY A 578 2.08 -8.46 -5.36
C GLY A 578 2.12 -8.09 -3.89
N PHE A 579 2.83 -8.87 -3.05
CA PHE A 579 2.98 -8.53 -1.63
C PHE A 579 3.87 -7.28 -1.46
N PRO A 580 3.50 -6.36 -0.55
CA PRO A 580 4.40 -5.28 -0.15
C PRO A 580 5.69 -5.81 0.47
N LEU A 581 6.77 -5.05 0.34
CA LEU A 581 8.11 -5.44 0.80
C LEU A 581 8.15 -5.86 2.28
N GLN A 582 7.49 -5.10 3.17
CA GLN A 582 7.45 -5.42 4.60
C GLN A 582 6.66 -6.70 4.88
N SER A 583 5.45 -6.81 4.31
CA SER A 583 4.62 -8.02 4.43
C SER A 583 5.33 -9.26 3.88
N ALA A 584 6.01 -9.14 2.74
CA ALA A 584 6.81 -10.22 2.15
C ALA A 584 7.96 -10.66 3.08
N LEU A 585 8.66 -9.70 3.69
CA LEU A 585 9.70 -10.00 4.66
C LEU A 585 9.13 -10.72 5.89
N ASP A 586 8.02 -10.25 6.44
CA ASP A 586 7.43 -10.87 7.65
C ASP A 586 6.97 -12.31 7.39
N ILE A 587 6.44 -12.61 6.21
CA ILE A 587 6.12 -13.99 5.79
C ILE A 587 7.41 -14.81 5.61
N ALA A 588 8.45 -14.24 5.00
CA ALA A 588 9.72 -14.95 4.77
C ALA A 588 10.51 -15.20 6.07
N ARG A 589 10.40 -14.32 7.06
CA ARG A 589 11.05 -14.44 8.38
C ARG A 589 10.59 -15.69 9.12
N ASP A 590 9.31 -16.04 9.03
CA ASP A 590 8.74 -17.26 9.64
C ASP A 590 9.38 -18.56 9.13
N GLU A 591 10.06 -18.52 7.96
CA GLU A 591 10.68 -19.68 7.33
C GLU A 591 12.18 -19.83 7.69
N SER A 592 12.79 -18.87 8.39
CA SER A 592 14.23 -18.86 8.73
C SER A 592 14.51 -18.46 10.19
N ILE A 593 15.54 -19.08 10.77
CA ILE A 593 16.00 -18.80 12.15
C ILE A 593 16.69 -17.42 12.26
N MET A 594 17.06 -16.80 11.14
CA MET A 594 17.77 -15.51 11.08
C MET A 594 16.87 -14.33 10.61
N GLY A 595 15.55 -14.52 10.57
CA GLY A 595 14.61 -13.50 10.09
C GLY A 595 14.74 -12.14 10.79
N ASP A 596 15.08 -12.13 12.08
CA ASP A 596 15.21 -10.91 12.89
C ASP A 596 16.41 -10.03 12.50
N GLN A 597 17.34 -10.54 11.68
CA GLN A 597 18.54 -9.80 11.26
C GLN A 597 18.30 -8.91 10.05
N TYR A 598 17.18 -9.09 9.35
CA TYR A 598 16.77 -8.28 8.22
C TYR A 598 16.00 -7.06 8.68
N LEU A 599 16.17 -5.94 7.97
CA LEU A 599 15.46 -4.69 8.19
C LEU A 599 15.02 -4.13 6.84
N VAL A 600 13.76 -3.69 6.76
CA VAL A 600 13.29 -2.88 5.64
C VAL A 600 13.74 -1.44 5.83
N VAL A 601 14.33 -0.87 4.79
CA VAL A 601 14.72 0.54 4.66
C VAL A 601 13.95 1.20 3.51
N GLY A 602 13.59 2.46 3.67
CA GLY A 602 12.77 3.20 2.69
C GLY A 602 11.27 2.91 2.86
N ASP A 603 10.55 2.73 1.75
CA ASP A 603 9.11 2.46 1.77
C ASP A 603 8.81 0.96 1.83
N GLY A 604 8.42 0.48 3.02
CA GLY A 604 8.02 -0.92 3.22
C GLY A 604 6.68 -1.29 2.58
N GLY A 605 5.84 -0.31 2.27
CA GLY A 605 4.55 -0.51 1.59
C GLY A 605 4.69 -0.68 0.07
N LEU A 606 5.90 -0.63 -0.47
CA LEU A 606 6.18 -0.81 -1.89
C LEU A 606 5.78 -2.21 -2.36
N ALA A 607 4.81 -2.27 -3.27
CA ALA A 607 4.50 -3.44 -4.08
C ALA A 607 5.06 -3.22 -5.49
N ILE A 608 5.84 -4.18 -5.99
CA ILE A 608 6.53 -4.08 -7.28
C ILE A 608 5.60 -4.50 -8.42
N THR A 609 4.75 -5.49 -8.17
CA THR A 609 3.71 -5.97 -9.10
C THR A 609 2.31 -5.64 -8.61
N GLN A 610 1.34 -5.74 -9.52
CA GLN A 610 -0.06 -5.77 -9.18
C GLN A 610 -0.57 -7.22 -9.17
N PRO A 611 -1.15 -7.70 -8.06
CA PRO A 611 -1.73 -9.04 -8.00
C PRO A 611 -2.94 -9.16 -8.91
N ALA A 612 -3.12 -10.31 -9.57
CA ALA A 612 -4.22 -10.54 -10.49
C ALA A 612 -5.60 -10.43 -9.79
N GLY A 613 -5.70 -10.91 -8.55
CA GLY A 613 -6.90 -10.79 -7.71
C GLY A 613 -7.13 -9.41 -7.09
N GLY A 614 -6.27 -8.43 -7.35
CA GLY A 614 -6.34 -7.07 -6.80
C GLY A 614 -5.85 -6.93 -5.35
N HIS A 615 -5.77 -8.02 -4.59
CA HIS A 615 -5.12 -8.05 -3.27
C HIS A 615 -4.27 -9.33 -3.10
N PRO A 616 -3.00 -9.20 -2.66
CA PRO A 616 -2.19 -10.35 -2.31
C PRO A 616 -2.78 -11.03 -1.07
N ASN A 617 -2.79 -12.36 -1.07
CA ASN A 617 -3.37 -13.14 0.01
C ASN A 617 -2.55 -14.40 0.32
N LEU A 618 -2.54 -14.77 1.60
CA LEU A 618 -1.88 -15.97 2.13
C LEU A 618 -2.94 -16.93 2.66
N LEU A 619 -2.90 -18.18 2.18
CA LEU A 619 -3.79 -19.23 2.68
C LEU A 619 -3.06 -20.08 3.72
N ASN A 620 -3.70 -20.31 4.85
CA ASN A 620 -3.29 -21.33 5.81
C ASN A 620 -4.34 -22.44 5.84
N ILE A 621 -3.92 -23.64 5.43
CA ILE A 621 -4.80 -24.78 5.23
C ILE A 621 -4.47 -25.86 6.25
N GLU A 622 -5.47 -26.25 7.03
CA GLU A 622 -5.39 -27.33 8.01
C GLU A 622 -6.44 -28.41 7.66
N GLN A 623 -6.04 -29.67 7.56
CA GLN A 623 -7.01 -30.76 7.39
C GLN A 623 -7.76 -31.02 8.70
N LYS A 624 -9.10 -31.05 8.64
CA LYS A 624 -9.96 -31.28 9.80
C LYS A 624 -11.15 -32.18 9.46
N SER A 625 -11.10 -33.41 9.97
CA SER A 625 -12.23 -34.36 9.93
C SER A 625 -12.78 -34.65 8.52
N GLY A 626 -11.91 -34.68 7.51
CA GLY A 626 -12.27 -34.94 6.10
C GLY A 626 -12.69 -33.69 5.30
N LEU A 627 -12.59 -32.50 5.90
CA LEU A 627 -12.68 -31.19 5.23
C LEU A 627 -11.37 -30.43 5.45
N PHE A 628 -11.16 -29.38 4.66
CA PHE A 628 -10.02 -28.47 4.78
C PHE A 628 -10.48 -27.15 5.35
N ARG A 629 -9.90 -26.75 6.49
CA ARG A 629 -10.14 -25.45 7.09
C ARG A 629 -9.16 -24.45 6.52
N ILE A 630 -9.69 -23.39 5.92
CA ILE A 630 -8.91 -22.34 5.29
C ILE A 630 -8.99 -21.08 6.15
N ARG A 631 -7.82 -20.53 6.50
CA ARG A 631 -7.68 -19.16 7.01
C ARG A 631 -7.02 -18.34 5.92
N MET A 632 -7.72 -17.32 5.44
CA MET A 632 -7.24 -16.40 4.42
C MET A 632 -6.82 -15.09 5.10
N GLU A 633 -5.58 -14.67 4.84
CA GLU A 633 -5.05 -13.38 5.27
C GLU A 633 -4.80 -12.52 4.03
N VAL A 634 -5.33 -11.30 4.03
CA VAL A 634 -5.28 -10.39 2.88
C VAL A 634 -4.45 -9.17 3.25
N TYR A 635 -3.47 -8.84 2.41
CA TYR A 635 -2.54 -7.74 2.67
C TYR A 635 -2.90 -6.52 1.81
N PRO A 636 -2.66 -5.30 2.33
CA PRO A 636 -2.98 -4.08 1.60
C PRO A 636 -1.98 -3.81 0.48
N THR A 637 -2.43 -3.13 -0.58
CA THR A 637 -1.56 -2.58 -1.64
C THR A 637 -1.86 -1.10 -1.85
N SER A 638 -1.10 -0.42 -2.72
CA SER A 638 -1.43 0.95 -3.17
C SER A 638 -2.81 1.03 -3.83
N MET A 639 -3.19 0.01 -4.61
CA MET A 639 -4.48 -0.10 -5.27
C MET A 639 -5.61 -0.58 -4.34
N GLY A 640 -5.27 -1.37 -3.31
CA GLY A 640 -6.17 -2.04 -2.38
C GLY A 640 -5.86 -1.72 -0.92
N GLY A 641 -5.87 -0.43 -0.56
CA GLY A 641 -5.59 0.04 0.79
C GLY A 641 -6.74 -0.15 1.79
N MET A 642 -6.62 0.46 2.98
CA MET A 642 -7.62 0.41 4.05
C MET A 642 -9.05 0.68 3.56
N GLY A 643 -9.98 -0.23 3.83
CA GLY A 643 -11.40 -0.05 3.50
C GLY A 643 -11.77 -0.56 2.11
N SER A 644 -10.86 -1.29 1.48
CA SER A 644 -11.18 -2.13 0.32
C SER A 644 -12.07 -3.29 0.75
N LEU A 645 -12.72 -3.91 -0.24
CA LEU A 645 -13.58 -5.07 -0.04
C LEU A 645 -12.95 -6.29 -0.70
N VAL A 646 -12.95 -7.41 0.02
CA VAL A 646 -12.51 -8.70 -0.49
C VAL A 646 -13.64 -9.72 -0.31
N ILE A 647 -13.79 -10.64 -1.27
CA ILE A 647 -14.77 -11.72 -1.20
C ILE A 647 -14.05 -13.04 -1.52
N PRO A 648 -14.13 -14.06 -0.65
CA PRO A 648 -13.64 -15.37 -0.99
C PRO A 648 -14.66 -15.99 -1.95
N TYR A 649 -14.24 -16.32 -3.16
CA TYR A 649 -15.09 -16.91 -4.20
C TYR A 649 -15.51 -18.34 -3.84
N THR A 650 -16.44 -18.43 -2.89
CA THR A 650 -17.00 -19.65 -2.31
C THR A 650 -18.53 -19.59 -2.38
N GLU A 651 -19.21 -20.72 -2.25
CA GLU A 651 -20.68 -20.74 -2.28
C GLU A 651 -21.25 -19.94 -1.09
N GLY A 652 -21.95 -18.84 -1.37
CA GLY A 652 -22.50 -17.95 -0.34
C GLY A 652 -21.48 -16.99 0.28
N GLY A 653 -20.33 -16.78 -0.37
CA GLY A 653 -19.32 -15.80 0.03
C GLY A 653 -19.90 -14.40 0.24
N LYS A 654 -19.35 -13.69 1.21
CA LYS A 654 -19.71 -12.30 1.54
C LYS A 654 -18.51 -11.40 1.33
N TYR A 655 -18.77 -10.10 1.20
CA TYR A 655 -17.69 -9.14 1.25
C TYR A 655 -17.21 -8.96 2.69
N HIS A 656 -15.91 -8.81 2.84
CA HIS A 656 -15.20 -8.52 4.08
C HIS A 656 -14.38 -7.25 3.91
N LEU A 657 -14.11 -6.56 5.02
CA LEU A 657 -13.20 -5.42 5.02
C LEU A 657 -11.75 -5.91 4.91
N SER A 658 -10.99 -5.29 4.01
CA SER A 658 -9.56 -5.49 3.84
C SER A 658 -8.79 -4.28 4.40
N PRO A 659 -7.58 -4.49 4.98
CA PRO A 659 -6.84 -5.74 5.09
C PRO A 659 -7.08 -6.52 6.40
N GLY A 660 -6.52 -7.73 6.46
CA GLY A 660 -6.49 -8.56 7.67
C GLY A 660 -6.99 -9.98 7.49
N ARG A 661 -7.17 -10.67 8.61
CA ARG A 661 -7.61 -12.06 8.65
C ARG A 661 -9.11 -12.21 8.52
N MET A 662 -9.51 -13.08 7.60
CA MET A 662 -10.90 -13.43 7.41
C MET A 662 -11.34 -14.55 8.38
N PRO A 663 -12.62 -14.61 8.77
CA PRO A 663 -13.16 -15.75 9.47
C PRO A 663 -12.89 -17.05 8.70
N PRO A 664 -12.49 -18.15 9.37
CA PRO A 664 -12.17 -19.39 8.69
C PRO A 664 -13.41 -19.99 8.05
N PHE A 665 -13.23 -20.58 6.86
CA PHE A 665 -14.25 -21.38 6.17
C PHE A 665 -13.72 -22.78 5.88
N ASP A 666 -14.64 -23.74 5.72
CA ASP A 666 -14.30 -25.15 5.54
C ASP A 666 -14.73 -25.56 4.11
N LEU A 667 -13.81 -26.14 3.33
CA LEU A 667 -14.04 -26.66 1.98
C LEU A 667 -13.84 -28.18 1.92
N SER A 668 -14.56 -28.85 1.02
CA SER A 668 -14.27 -30.22 0.60
C SER A 668 -13.03 -30.27 -0.29
N SER A 669 -12.55 -31.48 -0.59
CA SER A 669 -11.37 -31.66 -1.46
C SER A 669 -11.59 -31.10 -2.87
N ASP A 670 -12.77 -31.31 -3.46
CA ASP A 670 -13.09 -30.86 -4.81
C ASP A 670 -13.18 -29.32 -4.85
N GLU A 671 -13.87 -28.73 -3.88
CA GLU A 671 -13.98 -27.27 -3.73
C GLU A 671 -12.61 -26.61 -3.47
N LEU A 672 -11.74 -27.24 -2.67
CA LEU A 672 -10.40 -26.72 -2.43
C LEU A 672 -9.57 -26.72 -3.72
N GLN A 673 -9.68 -27.78 -4.52
CA GLN A 673 -8.97 -27.84 -5.80
C GLN A 673 -9.45 -26.74 -6.77
N GLU A 674 -10.76 -26.50 -6.84
CA GLU A 674 -11.31 -25.40 -7.63
C GLU A 674 -10.85 -24.04 -7.10
N PHE A 675 -10.82 -23.85 -5.79
CA PHE A 675 -10.39 -22.61 -5.14
C PHE A 675 -8.92 -22.30 -5.40
N LEU A 676 -8.02 -23.28 -5.26
CA LEU A 676 -6.58 -23.13 -5.53
C LEU A 676 -6.27 -22.90 -7.02
N ALA A 677 -7.18 -23.29 -7.92
CA ALA A 677 -7.02 -23.07 -9.35
C ALA A 677 -7.37 -21.63 -9.80
N LEU A 678 -7.97 -20.80 -8.92
CA LEU A 678 -8.35 -19.43 -9.25
C LEU A 678 -7.13 -18.51 -9.44
N GLU A 679 -6.14 -18.63 -8.56
CA GLU A 679 -4.95 -17.79 -8.55
C GLU A 679 -3.78 -18.54 -7.91
N ASN A 680 -2.55 -18.33 -8.42
CA ASN A 680 -1.36 -18.94 -7.86
C ASN A 680 -0.90 -18.17 -6.61
N VAL A 681 -1.52 -18.45 -5.46
CA VAL A 681 -1.24 -17.78 -4.19
C VAL A 681 -0.30 -18.58 -3.30
N PRO A 682 0.43 -17.94 -2.38
CA PRO A 682 1.19 -18.66 -1.36
C PRO A 682 0.26 -19.37 -0.38
N VAL A 683 0.63 -20.60 -0.02
CA VAL A 683 -0.11 -21.49 0.87
C VAL A 683 0.82 -22.05 1.94
N LYS A 684 0.42 -21.89 3.21
CA LYS A 684 1.10 -22.46 4.38
C LYS A 684 0.37 -23.72 4.84
N THR A 685 1.04 -24.87 4.76
CA THR A 685 0.57 -26.17 5.27
C THR A 685 1.60 -26.73 6.25
N SER A 686 1.18 -27.17 7.44
CA SER A 686 2.09 -27.69 8.48
C SER A 686 3.32 -26.81 8.77
N GLY A 687 3.17 -25.49 8.62
CA GLY A 687 4.23 -24.51 8.86
C GLY A 687 5.25 -24.37 7.73
N ARG A 688 5.03 -24.96 6.56
CA ARG A 688 5.84 -24.75 5.35
C ARG A 688 5.08 -23.94 4.32
N LEU A 689 5.73 -22.94 3.75
CA LEU A 689 5.26 -22.17 2.60
C LEU A 689 5.48 -22.93 1.28
N SER A 690 4.46 -22.89 0.41
CA SER A 690 4.42 -23.49 -0.93
C SER A 690 3.48 -22.68 -1.83
N TRP A 691 3.47 -22.92 -3.14
CA TRP A 691 2.55 -22.25 -4.07
C TRP A 691 1.34 -23.10 -4.41
N ALA A 692 0.18 -22.48 -4.64
CA ALA A 692 -1.07 -23.17 -4.95
C ALA A 692 -0.96 -24.12 -6.15
N THR A 693 -0.18 -23.76 -7.18
CA THR A 693 0.07 -24.60 -8.36
C THR A 693 0.97 -25.81 -8.10
N GLU A 694 1.79 -25.76 -7.04
CA GLU A 694 2.70 -26.83 -6.65
C GLU A 694 2.02 -27.88 -5.75
N LEU A 695 0.86 -27.56 -5.18
CA LEU A 695 0.19 -28.41 -4.20
C LEU A 695 -0.77 -29.41 -4.83
N ALA A 696 -0.57 -30.68 -4.49
CA ALA A 696 -1.60 -31.69 -4.66
C ALA A 696 -2.46 -31.76 -3.39
N VAL A 697 -3.78 -31.60 -3.51
CA VAL A 697 -4.72 -31.61 -2.37
C VAL A 697 -4.61 -32.89 -1.52
N ASP A 698 -4.26 -34.02 -2.15
CA ASP A 698 -4.05 -35.30 -1.49
C ASP A 698 -2.81 -35.35 -0.58
N GLU A 699 -1.89 -34.39 -0.70
CA GLU A 699 -0.63 -34.29 0.06
C GLU A 699 -0.72 -33.33 1.26
N ILE A 700 -1.90 -32.71 1.48
CA ILE A 700 -2.15 -31.79 2.59
C ILE A 700 -2.57 -32.59 3.84
N ASP A 701 -1.68 -32.66 4.82
CA ASP A 701 -1.85 -33.35 6.11
C ASP A 701 -2.75 -32.62 7.14
#